data_AF-A0A7J2ZF87-F1
#
_entry.id   AF-A0A7J2ZF87-F1
#
_cell.length_a   1.000
_cell.length_b   1.000
_cell.length_c   1.000
_cell.angle_alpha   90.00
_cell.angle_beta   90.00
_cell.angle_gamma   90.00
#
_symmetry.space_group_name_H-M   'P 1'
#
loop_
_entity.id
_entity.type
_entity.pdbx_description
1 polymer ?
#
loop_
_entity_poly.entity_id
_entity_poly.type
_entity_poly.pdbx_seq_one_letter_code
_entity_poly.pdbx_strand_id
1 'polypeptide(L)'
;MSERSKAMYEMKKKLRELSNIAGSGTELISVYIPPNYPIADVSNKLKAEYGQASNIKSKSTRKNVLDALEKIINYLKMFREAPENGIAIFCGNVSKEQGKPDIQLFSISPPEPIHVQLYRCDSSFFLEPLQEMLEAKDVYGLVAMDGREATLAVLKGKQTKIVRKLNSTAHSKLHGKGGQCVDESTLIQLADGRVVRIGELGRERKIFGYNFNDHQPMHEECAGVFKRDAEVSYLIRTRNPIFEIKATPEHKFFVATDNGVEEKYAEEIERGDCLLAVKKINIKGRRRKLDVEVPCVLKLSKDGSAYLKRRRRISLREVGRLLGASDATALRIENGSVSLNPARIRKIADIYGIEWGEFSRKFIHKVPLIKLPKYFNTDLCQILGYMLGDGSLDGNRVIMYEGDREVVKKYKNLIKRTFGLKPKVRVVKPEKRKHSWAKKSFFELRVYNRWLSDILRTHFGSLLAPSERRKIPEIIMTLRKREVAAFLRGLYDAEGYVTRKVEITMTAEEVMRVVQLLLLRFEIISSCYLKRTYGVKPQYTVVIYDLHSLRNFRKHIGFSSSGKNAKLEGILRGGKAHTYVNQIPVRGGWVRKLGDELRMLRSDFPTTSNFFNDERNMSYDVFKRRIINAFRKRIKSIREARSSNLREYRMKLRVKPTDIAKAIGKSVYPVYAAETGGYSRSRKEIMKFLDSERKRMLKKGEEIMEILEKMYKSNLILTKVESKSVQKGGVFYDLTMPRNQSFIANSLVVHNSARRYERLIEESIEKYYRRIGEAMDEVFLNIKGLKGVIVGGPGPAKEDFMKLKPFNYQLKILGVVDTGYTEEYGVKELTEKAEPLIAEQEAVKEKILLDRFMKEVVKDGLATYGEKEVREALESNKVETLLLSEGLSIKRYTAECPNCGKRVSGIAGEPDRCECGGRMKVVEEKELADELIELAESKGVKVEMISTDTAEGSEFLQGFKGVGAFLRYR
;
A
#
# COMPACT_ATOMS: atom_id res chain seq x y z
N MET A 1 35.09 -47.86 -11.52
CA MET A 1 35.54 -46.65 -10.80
C MET A 1 35.46 -45.46 -11.76
N SER A 2 34.98 -44.29 -11.32
CA SER A 2 35.04 -43.07 -12.16
C SER A 2 36.49 -42.58 -12.25
N GLU A 3 36.86 -41.92 -13.35
CA GLU A 3 38.20 -41.35 -13.58
C GLU A 3 38.63 -40.42 -12.42
N ARG A 4 37.66 -39.67 -11.88
CA ARG A 4 37.79 -38.84 -10.67
C ARG A 4 38.07 -39.64 -9.40
N SER A 5 37.42 -40.78 -9.21
CA SER A 5 37.66 -41.64 -8.04
C SER A 5 39.07 -42.23 -8.05
N LYS A 6 39.61 -42.52 -9.24
CA LYS A 6 40.99 -43.01 -9.41
C LYS A 6 42.02 -41.90 -9.14
N ALA A 7 41.79 -40.69 -9.66
CA ALA A 7 42.64 -39.52 -9.41
C ALA A 7 42.66 -39.10 -7.93
N MET A 8 41.51 -39.10 -7.25
CA MET A 8 41.42 -38.83 -5.80
C MET A 8 42.18 -39.87 -4.96
N TYR A 9 42.15 -41.15 -5.37
CA TYR A 9 42.88 -42.23 -4.70
C TYR A 9 44.40 -42.10 -4.90
N GLU A 10 44.85 -41.82 -6.12
CA GLU A 10 46.28 -41.59 -6.43
C GLU A 10 46.82 -40.36 -5.68
N MET A 11 46.03 -39.30 -5.57
CA MET A 11 46.36 -38.12 -4.77
C MET A 11 46.45 -38.44 -3.27
N LYS A 12 45.46 -39.15 -2.69
CA LYS A 12 45.50 -39.58 -1.28
C LYS A 12 46.74 -40.44 -0.99
N LYS A 13 47.12 -41.33 -1.90
CA LYS A 13 48.34 -42.15 -1.79
C LYS A 13 49.62 -41.31 -1.81
N LYS A 14 49.74 -40.37 -2.74
CA LYS A 14 50.90 -39.47 -2.83
C LYS A 14 51.00 -38.52 -1.63
N LEU A 15 49.89 -38.04 -1.09
CA LEU A 15 49.90 -37.20 0.11
C LEU A 15 50.38 -37.95 1.36
N ARG A 16 49.98 -39.22 1.53
CA ARG A 16 50.52 -40.10 2.58
C ARG A 16 52.01 -40.37 2.41
N GLU A 17 52.50 -40.47 1.17
CA GLU A 17 53.93 -40.64 0.90
C GLU A 17 54.72 -39.37 1.27
N LEU A 18 54.22 -38.19 0.86
CA LEU A 18 54.88 -36.91 1.13
C LEU A 18 54.83 -36.51 2.61
N SER A 19 53.78 -36.89 3.35
CA SER A 19 53.68 -36.60 4.79
C SER A 19 54.72 -37.34 5.63
N ASN A 20 55.22 -38.48 5.14
CA ASN A 20 56.25 -39.29 5.81
C ASN A 20 57.69 -38.81 5.53
N ILE A 21 57.86 -37.76 4.71
CA ILE A 21 59.18 -37.19 4.39
C ILE A 21 59.43 -36.00 5.32
N ALA A 22 60.50 -36.10 6.12
CA ALA A 22 60.98 -35.04 6.99
C ALA A 22 62.44 -34.70 6.65
N GLY A 23 62.72 -33.42 6.45
CA GLY A 23 64.06 -32.90 6.20
C GLY A 23 64.85 -32.73 7.51
N SER A 24 66.18 -32.80 7.41
CA SER A 24 67.09 -32.57 8.54
C SER A 24 67.15 -31.09 8.98
N GLY A 25 66.60 -30.19 8.16
CA GLY A 25 66.38 -28.77 8.42
C GLY A 25 65.36 -28.22 7.43
N THR A 26 65.30 -26.89 7.25
CA THR A 26 64.41 -26.23 6.26
C THR A 26 64.93 -26.45 4.84
N GLU A 27 64.74 -27.66 4.31
CA GLU A 27 65.28 -28.12 3.01
C GLU A 27 64.23 -28.77 2.10
N LEU A 28 62.95 -28.73 2.48
CA LEU A 28 61.82 -29.24 1.69
C LEU A 28 60.96 -28.09 1.16
N ILE A 29 60.85 -27.99 -0.16
CA ILE A 29 60.18 -26.91 -0.87
C ILE A 29 58.84 -27.38 -1.39
N SER A 30 57.78 -26.61 -1.08
CA SER A 30 56.42 -26.80 -1.59
C SER A 30 56.02 -25.60 -2.44
N VAL A 31 55.59 -25.84 -3.68
CA VAL A 31 55.14 -24.81 -4.63
C VAL A 31 53.75 -25.15 -5.15
N TYR A 32 52.82 -24.23 -4.96
CA TYR A 32 51.45 -24.32 -5.47
C TYR A 32 51.23 -23.26 -6.54
N ILE A 33 50.74 -23.70 -7.70
CA ILE A 33 50.45 -22.84 -8.84
C ILE A 33 48.99 -23.06 -9.24
N PRO A 34 48.12 -22.03 -9.11
CA PRO A 34 46.73 -22.12 -9.51
C PRO A 34 46.60 -22.16 -11.05
N PRO A 35 45.47 -22.63 -11.60
CA PRO A 35 45.25 -22.63 -13.04
C PRO A 35 45.22 -21.21 -13.61
N ASN A 36 45.61 -21.06 -14.88
CA ASN A 36 45.76 -19.78 -15.59
C ASN A 36 46.81 -18.82 -15.01
N TYR A 37 47.61 -19.23 -14.03
CA TYR A 37 48.71 -18.42 -13.51
C TYR A 37 49.96 -18.54 -14.41
N PRO A 38 50.60 -17.43 -14.82
CA PRO A 38 51.77 -17.50 -15.69
C PRO A 38 52.95 -18.23 -15.03
N ILE A 39 53.43 -19.31 -15.66
CA ILE A 39 54.59 -20.09 -15.19
C ILE A 39 55.88 -19.23 -15.18
N ALA A 40 55.96 -18.25 -16.07
CA ALA A 40 57.06 -17.29 -16.12
C ALA A 40 57.19 -16.48 -14.81
N ASP A 41 56.07 -16.04 -14.24
CA ASP A 41 56.06 -15.26 -13.00
C ASP A 41 56.49 -16.10 -11.80
N VAL A 42 56.04 -17.35 -11.72
CA VAL A 42 56.48 -18.29 -10.68
C VAL A 42 57.98 -18.60 -10.83
N SER A 43 58.45 -18.81 -12.07
CA SER A 43 59.86 -19.06 -12.34
C SER A 43 60.74 -17.88 -11.94
N ASN A 44 60.28 -16.64 -12.15
CA ASN A 44 60.99 -15.43 -11.73
C ASN A 44 61.01 -15.28 -10.21
N LYS A 45 59.91 -15.60 -9.51
CA LYS A 45 59.88 -15.65 -8.04
C LYS A 45 60.86 -16.70 -7.50
N LEU A 46 60.88 -17.92 -8.04
CA LEU A 46 61.80 -18.97 -7.60
C LEU A 46 63.28 -18.64 -7.88
N LYS A 47 63.58 -17.89 -8.94
CA LYS A 47 64.95 -17.37 -9.18
C LYS A 47 65.36 -16.35 -8.12
N ALA A 48 64.43 -15.50 -7.65
CA ALA A 48 64.70 -14.59 -6.55
C ALA A 48 64.94 -15.35 -5.23
N GLU A 49 64.15 -16.39 -4.96
CA GLU A 49 64.35 -17.30 -3.81
C GLU A 49 65.69 -18.05 -3.90
N TYR A 50 66.11 -18.47 -5.09
CA TYR A 50 67.43 -19.08 -5.32
C TYR A 50 68.56 -18.12 -4.94
N GLY A 51 68.44 -16.84 -5.30
CA GLY A 51 69.37 -15.79 -4.89
C GLY A 51 69.44 -15.62 -3.37
N GLN A 52 68.29 -15.62 -2.68
CA GLN A 52 68.25 -15.51 -1.22
C GLN A 52 68.80 -16.76 -0.52
N ALA A 53 68.51 -17.96 -1.03
CA ALA A 53 68.97 -19.22 -0.48
C ALA A 53 70.51 -19.36 -0.47
N SER A 54 71.22 -18.62 -1.33
CA SER A 54 72.70 -18.58 -1.32
C SER A 54 73.30 -18.07 0.02
N ASN A 55 72.52 -17.34 0.81
CA ASN A 55 72.92 -16.81 2.12
C ASN A 55 72.67 -17.76 3.31
N ILE A 56 72.15 -18.98 3.07
CA ILE A 56 71.93 -19.98 4.13
C ILE A 56 73.28 -20.34 4.79
N LYS A 57 73.34 -20.24 6.13
CA LYS A 57 74.56 -20.44 6.94
C LYS A 57 75.08 -21.89 6.88
N SER A 58 74.19 -22.87 6.92
CA SER A 58 74.55 -24.29 6.84
C SER A 58 74.95 -24.66 5.41
N LYS A 59 76.19 -25.11 5.21
CA LYS A 59 76.73 -25.48 3.89
C LYS A 59 75.93 -26.63 3.25
N SER A 60 75.48 -27.61 4.04
CA SER A 60 74.68 -28.74 3.56
C SER A 60 73.26 -28.31 3.18
N THR A 61 72.56 -27.61 4.07
CA THR A 61 71.19 -27.13 3.83
C THR A 61 71.14 -26.16 2.65
N ARG A 62 72.14 -25.27 2.54
CA ARG A 62 72.28 -24.37 1.39
C ARG A 62 72.36 -25.13 0.08
N LYS A 63 73.22 -26.15 0.01
CA LYS A 63 73.36 -26.96 -1.20
C LYS A 63 72.05 -27.66 -1.55
N ASN A 64 71.39 -28.30 -0.58
CA ASN A 64 70.15 -29.04 -0.80
C ASN A 64 69.00 -28.14 -1.28
N VAL A 65 68.85 -26.94 -0.70
CA VAL A 65 67.82 -25.96 -1.09
C VAL A 65 68.10 -25.41 -2.49
N LEU A 66 69.36 -25.08 -2.82
CA LEU A 66 69.74 -24.61 -4.15
C LEU A 66 69.49 -25.68 -5.22
N ASP A 67 69.90 -26.91 -4.96
CA ASP A 67 69.69 -28.06 -5.86
C ASP A 67 68.18 -28.33 -6.07
N ALA A 68 67.37 -28.22 -5.01
CA ALA A 68 65.90 -28.38 -5.10
C ALA A 68 65.24 -27.25 -5.90
N LEU A 69 65.62 -26.00 -5.67
CA LEU A 69 65.12 -24.84 -6.43
C LEU A 69 65.50 -24.94 -7.91
N GLU A 70 66.75 -25.30 -8.22
CA GLU A 70 67.20 -25.49 -9.60
C GLU A 70 66.40 -26.59 -10.29
N LYS A 71 66.13 -27.70 -9.58
CA LYS A 71 65.31 -28.81 -10.09
C LYS A 71 63.87 -28.39 -10.36
N ILE A 72 63.25 -27.60 -9.48
CA ILE A 72 61.90 -27.05 -9.71
C ILE A 72 61.89 -26.09 -10.90
N ILE A 73 62.84 -25.16 -10.97
CA ILE A 73 62.93 -24.17 -12.07
C ILE A 73 63.10 -24.88 -13.41
N ASN A 74 63.92 -25.94 -13.48
CA ASN A 74 64.09 -26.73 -14.69
C ASN A 74 62.84 -27.55 -15.04
N TYR A 75 62.13 -28.07 -14.06
CA TYR A 75 60.85 -28.75 -14.28
C TYR A 75 59.76 -27.80 -14.81
N LEU A 76 59.69 -26.57 -14.28
CA LEU A 76 58.72 -25.56 -14.74
C LEU A 76 58.92 -25.12 -16.19
N LYS A 77 60.16 -25.16 -16.72
CA LYS A 77 60.44 -24.87 -18.13
C LYS A 77 59.75 -25.83 -19.10
N MET A 78 59.33 -27.02 -18.63
CA MET A 78 58.59 -27.99 -19.45
C MET A 78 57.14 -27.57 -19.70
N PHE A 79 56.62 -26.57 -18.97
CA PHE A 79 55.23 -26.10 -19.07
C PHE A 79 55.18 -24.72 -19.73
N ARG A 80 54.35 -24.57 -20.77
CA ARG A 80 54.04 -23.25 -21.36
C ARG A 80 53.06 -22.46 -20.48
N GLU A 81 52.05 -23.15 -19.94
CA GLU A 81 51.03 -22.62 -19.05
C GLU A 81 50.75 -23.64 -17.93
N ALA A 82 50.19 -23.20 -16.80
CA ALA A 82 49.80 -24.11 -15.71
C ALA A 82 48.69 -25.07 -16.17
N PRO A 83 48.67 -26.34 -15.70
CA PRO A 83 47.60 -27.29 -16.04
C PRO A 83 46.20 -26.78 -15.67
N GLU A 84 45.13 -27.36 -16.27
CA GLU A 84 43.73 -26.91 -16.11
C GLU A 84 43.25 -26.78 -14.66
N ASN A 85 43.78 -27.59 -13.74
CA ASN A 85 43.46 -27.56 -12.31
C ASN A 85 44.59 -26.96 -11.45
N GLY A 86 45.66 -26.44 -12.07
CA GLY A 86 46.88 -26.03 -11.39
C GLY A 86 47.86 -27.20 -11.18
N ILE A 87 48.98 -26.94 -10.50
CA ILE A 87 49.98 -27.96 -10.15
C ILE A 87 50.59 -27.69 -8.77
N ALA A 88 50.80 -28.76 -8.01
CA ALA A 88 51.55 -28.73 -6.76
C ALA A 88 52.88 -29.50 -6.95
N ILE A 89 53.99 -28.86 -6.62
CA ILE A 89 55.35 -29.38 -6.77
C ILE A 89 56.02 -29.41 -5.41
N PHE A 90 56.60 -30.55 -5.07
CA PHE A 90 57.31 -30.79 -3.81
C PHE A 90 58.73 -31.25 -4.14
N CYS A 91 59.76 -30.56 -3.68
CA CYS A 91 61.15 -30.96 -3.95
C CYS A 91 62.05 -30.71 -2.74
N GLY A 92 62.94 -31.66 -2.46
CA GLY A 92 63.91 -31.53 -1.37
C GLY A 92 64.68 -32.83 -1.13
N ASN A 93 65.52 -32.82 -0.11
CA ASN A 93 66.33 -33.99 0.27
C ASN A 93 65.47 -35.01 1.03
N VAL A 94 65.28 -36.20 0.46
CA VAL A 94 64.46 -37.29 1.06
C VAL A 94 65.31 -38.38 1.72
N SER A 95 66.63 -38.22 1.76
CA SER A 95 67.55 -39.18 2.37
C SER A 95 67.40 -39.21 3.89
N LYS A 96 67.29 -40.42 4.45
CA LYS A 96 67.28 -40.66 5.91
C LYS A 96 68.69 -40.71 6.52
N GLU A 97 69.74 -40.78 5.69
CA GLU A 97 71.14 -40.85 6.12
C GLU A 97 71.79 -39.45 6.08
N GLN A 98 72.29 -38.99 7.23
CA GLN A 98 73.01 -37.71 7.30
C GLN A 98 74.29 -37.75 6.45
N GLY A 99 74.42 -36.79 5.51
CA GLY A 99 75.62 -36.61 4.67
C GLY A 99 75.52 -37.19 3.25
N LYS A 100 74.45 -37.90 2.91
CA LYS A 100 74.20 -38.38 1.53
C LYS A 100 72.95 -37.70 0.95
N PRO A 101 73.09 -36.66 0.10
CA PRO A 101 71.94 -35.94 -0.44
C PRO A 101 71.21 -36.76 -1.51
N ASP A 102 69.89 -36.88 -1.37
CA ASP A 102 68.98 -37.45 -2.38
C ASP A 102 67.84 -36.46 -2.66
N ILE A 103 68.06 -35.56 -3.63
CA ILE A 103 67.08 -34.53 -3.99
C ILE A 103 66.04 -35.12 -4.95
N GLN A 104 64.81 -35.32 -4.48
CA GLN A 104 63.70 -35.84 -5.28
C GLN A 104 62.65 -34.75 -5.55
N LEU A 105 62.00 -34.83 -6.71
CA LEU A 105 60.91 -33.92 -7.12
C LEU A 105 59.64 -34.74 -7.33
N PHE A 106 58.59 -34.35 -6.64
CA PHE A 106 57.25 -34.91 -6.74
C PHE A 106 56.30 -33.87 -7.30
N SER A 107 55.46 -34.26 -8.24
CA SER A 107 54.37 -33.41 -8.74
C SER A 107 53.02 -34.09 -8.60
N ILE A 108 52.03 -33.28 -8.21
CA ILE A 108 50.63 -33.65 -8.09
C ILE A 108 49.82 -32.70 -8.96
N SER A 109 49.10 -33.27 -9.92
CA SER A 109 48.03 -32.58 -10.64
C SER A 109 46.73 -32.81 -9.86
N PRO A 110 46.14 -31.77 -9.23
CA PRO A 110 44.96 -31.95 -8.41
C PRO A 110 43.72 -32.25 -9.27
N PRO A 111 42.78 -33.08 -8.77
CA PRO A 111 41.57 -33.46 -9.49
C PRO A 111 40.54 -32.31 -9.56
N GLU A 112 40.69 -31.28 -8.73
CA GLU A 112 39.93 -30.04 -8.77
C GLU A 112 40.89 -28.83 -8.78
N PRO A 113 40.49 -27.68 -9.36
CA PRO A 113 41.29 -26.46 -9.36
C PRO A 113 41.76 -26.02 -7.97
N ILE A 114 43.07 -25.87 -7.77
CA ILE A 114 43.63 -25.18 -6.58
C ILE A 114 43.61 -23.67 -6.80
N HIS A 115 43.16 -22.91 -5.79
CA HIS A 115 43.09 -21.45 -5.85
C HIS A 115 44.22 -20.73 -5.10
N VAL A 116 45.15 -21.49 -4.51
CA VAL A 116 46.28 -20.95 -3.74
C VAL A 116 47.54 -20.85 -4.61
N GLN A 117 48.23 -19.71 -4.56
CA GLN A 117 49.60 -19.55 -5.05
C GLN A 117 50.53 -19.45 -3.84
N LEU A 118 51.45 -20.40 -3.69
CA LEU A 118 52.33 -20.47 -2.51
C LEU A 118 53.71 -21.00 -2.87
N TYR A 119 54.74 -20.44 -2.24
CA TYR A 119 56.07 -21.02 -2.11
C TYR A 119 56.40 -21.11 -0.62
N ARG A 120 56.83 -22.28 -0.15
CA ARG A 120 57.25 -22.49 1.24
C ARG A 120 58.42 -23.47 1.29
N CYS A 121 59.48 -23.10 1.99
CA CYS A 121 60.60 -23.97 2.31
C CYS A 121 60.58 -24.25 3.83
N ASP A 122 60.46 -25.51 4.22
CA ASP A 122 60.27 -25.91 5.62
C ASP A 122 60.96 -27.27 5.88
N SER A 123 60.88 -27.79 7.11
CA SER A 123 61.37 -29.13 7.45
C SER A 123 60.43 -30.26 7.03
N SER A 124 59.20 -29.94 6.61
CA SER A 124 58.20 -30.87 6.07
C SER A 124 57.54 -30.25 4.84
N PHE A 125 57.00 -31.07 3.92
CA PHE A 125 56.18 -30.53 2.84
C PHE A 125 54.87 -29.95 3.38
N PHE A 126 54.44 -28.82 2.82
CA PHE A 126 53.20 -28.16 3.20
C PHE A 126 52.03 -28.72 2.39
N LEU A 127 51.24 -29.62 3.00
CA LEU A 127 50.23 -30.44 2.30
C LEU A 127 48.77 -29.98 2.53
N GLU A 128 48.53 -29.02 3.42
CA GLU A 128 47.19 -28.60 3.85
C GLU A 128 46.22 -28.29 2.68
N PRO A 129 46.59 -27.51 1.64
CA PRO A 129 45.65 -27.16 0.57
C PRO A 129 45.12 -28.38 -0.22
N LEU A 130 45.89 -29.46 -0.25
CA LEU A 130 45.51 -30.71 -0.91
C LEU A 130 44.75 -31.65 0.05
N GLN A 131 45.01 -31.56 1.35
CA GLN A 131 44.26 -32.32 2.37
C GLN A 131 42.82 -31.83 2.49
N GLU A 132 42.58 -30.51 2.46
CA GLU A 132 41.23 -29.92 2.46
C GLU A 132 40.37 -30.35 1.26
N MET A 133 40.99 -30.80 0.17
CA MET A 133 40.29 -31.32 -1.01
C MET A 133 39.80 -32.76 -0.83
N LEU A 134 40.32 -33.51 0.15
CA LEU A 134 39.93 -34.88 0.43
C LEU A 134 38.69 -35.00 1.33
N GLU A 135 38.26 -33.93 1.99
CA GLU A 135 37.05 -33.92 2.82
C GLU A 135 35.76 -33.92 1.97
N ALA A 136 34.81 -34.80 2.30
CA ALA A 136 33.53 -34.89 1.62
C ALA A 136 32.64 -33.69 2.01
N LYS A 137 32.54 -32.68 1.13
CA LYS A 137 31.78 -31.45 1.41
C LYS A 137 30.27 -31.64 1.28
N ASP A 138 29.54 -31.36 2.35
CA ASP A 138 28.08 -31.27 2.36
C ASP A 138 27.57 -30.13 1.46
N VAL A 139 26.40 -30.34 0.86
CA VAL A 139 25.78 -29.41 -0.10
C VAL A 139 24.44 -28.89 0.44
N TYR A 140 24.30 -27.58 0.52
CA TYR A 140 23.11 -26.87 0.99
C TYR A 140 22.57 -25.91 -0.07
N GLY A 141 21.26 -25.74 -0.13
CA GLY A 141 20.61 -24.74 -0.98
C GLY A 141 20.35 -23.45 -0.19
N LEU A 142 20.54 -22.29 -0.81
CA LEU A 142 20.29 -20.99 -0.23
C LEU A 142 19.31 -20.21 -1.12
N VAL A 143 18.30 -19.59 -0.51
CA VAL A 143 17.33 -18.73 -1.20
C VAL A 143 17.23 -17.40 -0.47
N ALA A 144 17.80 -16.34 -1.03
CA ALA A 144 17.62 -14.98 -0.51
C ALA A 144 16.51 -14.27 -1.29
N MET A 145 15.47 -13.75 -0.63
CA MET A 145 14.29 -13.18 -1.31
C MET A 145 13.64 -12.01 -0.58
N ASP A 146 13.02 -11.11 -1.34
CA ASP A 146 12.12 -10.06 -0.85
C ASP A 146 10.86 -9.94 -1.75
N GLY A 147 10.13 -8.83 -1.63
CA GLY A 147 8.96 -8.56 -2.48
C GLY A 147 9.28 -8.21 -3.95
N ARG A 148 10.56 -7.99 -4.29
CA ARG A 148 11.03 -7.47 -5.59
C ARG A 148 11.90 -8.46 -6.34
N GLU A 149 12.69 -9.27 -5.66
CA GLU A 149 13.66 -10.17 -6.27
C GLU A 149 14.01 -11.37 -5.36
N ALA A 150 14.55 -12.41 -5.98
CA ALA A 150 14.98 -13.63 -5.31
C ALA A 150 16.22 -14.22 -5.98
N THR A 151 17.19 -14.61 -5.18
CA THR A 151 18.47 -15.18 -5.58
C THR A 151 18.60 -16.59 -5.01
N LEU A 152 18.76 -17.59 -5.88
CA LEU A 152 19.03 -18.98 -5.51
C LEU A 152 20.53 -19.25 -5.64
N ALA A 153 21.11 -19.84 -4.62
CA ALA A 153 22.51 -20.22 -4.56
C ALA A 153 22.70 -21.62 -3.95
N VAL A 154 23.85 -22.21 -4.19
CA VAL A 154 24.27 -23.50 -3.63
C VAL A 154 25.54 -23.27 -2.82
N LEU A 155 25.55 -23.78 -1.60
CA LEU A 155 26.69 -23.80 -0.70
C LEU A 155 27.30 -25.21 -0.71
N LYS A 156 28.59 -25.31 -1.09
CA LYS A 156 29.36 -26.56 -1.03
C LYS A 156 30.62 -26.31 -0.19
N GLY A 157 30.66 -26.86 1.03
CA GLY A 157 31.65 -26.45 2.03
C GLY A 157 31.56 -24.94 2.30
N LYS A 158 32.67 -24.21 2.14
CA LYS A 158 32.70 -22.73 2.31
C LYS A 158 32.41 -21.94 1.03
N GLN A 159 32.20 -22.60 -0.11
CA GLN A 159 31.99 -21.91 -1.39
C GLN A 159 30.51 -21.75 -1.70
N THR A 160 30.07 -20.51 -1.89
CA THR A 160 28.72 -20.15 -2.36
C THR A 160 28.72 -19.86 -3.85
N LYS A 161 27.87 -20.54 -4.62
CA LYS A 161 27.67 -20.26 -6.05
C LYS A 161 26.22 -19.85 -6.31
N ILE A 162 26.01 -18.65 -6.86
CA ILE A 162 24.69 -18.20 -7.30
C ILE A 162 24.32 -18.94 -8.58
N VAL A 163 23.15 -19.57 -8.58
CA VAL A 163 22.65 -20.36 -9.70
C VAL A 163 21.62 -19.59 -10.50
N ARG A 164 20.72 -18.84 -9.85
CA ARG A 164 19.64 -18.13 -10.53
C ARG A 164 19.22 -16.87 -9.79
N LYS A 165 18.92 -15.81 -10.55
CA LYS A 165 18.30 -14.58 -10.06
C LYS A 165 16.92 -14.40 -10.71
N LEU A 166 15.93 -13.99 -9.94
CA LEU A 166 14.53 -13.87 -10.35
C LEU A 166 13.96 -12.54 -9.90
N ASN A 167 13.36 -11.79 -10.84
CA ASN A 167 12.74 -10.50 -10.53
C ASN A 167 11.20 -10.62 -10.50
N SER A 168 10.59 -9.87 -9.57
CA SER A 168 9.15 -9.68 -9.47
C SER A 168 8.69 -8.71 -10.55
N THR A 169 7.59 -9.07 -11.22
CA THR A 169 6.91 -8.16 -12.18
C THR A 169 5.74 -7.41 -11.56
N ALA A 170 5.49 -7.62 -10.26
CA ALA A 170 4.35 -7.05 -9.55
C ALA A 170 4.43 -5.51 -9.47
N HIS A 171 5.63 -4.95 -9.30
CA HIS A 171 5.84 -3.51 -9.21
C HIS A 171 5.98 -2.82 -10.57
N SER A 172 6.60 -3.47 -11.57
CA SER A 172 6.85 -2.88 -12.89
C SER A 172 5.61 -2.84 -13.80
N LYS A 173 4.61 -3.71 -13.56
CA LYS A 173 3.34 -3.74 -14.31
C LYS A 173 2.28 -2.73 -13.80
N LEU A 174 2.58 -1.95 -12.76
CA LEU A 174 1.66 -0.94 -12.22
C LEU A 174 1.42 0.24 -13.18
N HIS A 175 2.30 0.47 -14.15
CA HIS A 175 2.18 1.58 -15.11
C HIS A 175 1.28 1.29 -16.33
N GLY A 176 0.77 0.05 -16.51
CA GLY A 176 0.21 -0.35 -17.81
C GLY A 176 -1.26 -0.79 -17.87
N LYS A 177 -1.97 -1.02 -16.74
CA LYS A 177 -3.33 -1.61 -16.76
C LYS A 177 -4.33 -1.00 -15.75
N GLY A 178 -4.21 0.29 -15.45
CA GLY A 178 -5.21 1.06 -14.71
C GLY A 178 -6.31 1.56 -15.65
N GLY A 179 -7.46 0.87 -15.66
CA GLY A 179 -8.56 1.12 -16.60
C GLY A 179 -9.73 1.95 -16.05
N GLN A 180 -9.77 2.26 -14.76
CA GLN A 180 -10.97 2.86 -14.16
C GLN A 180 -10.79 4.34 -13.88
N CYS A 181 -10.72 5.18 -14.92
CA CYS A 181 -10.44 6.60 -14.74
C CYS A 181 -11.61 7.49 -15.22
N VAL A 182 -11.75 8.65 -14.61
CA VAL A 182 -12.69 9.72 -14.99
C VAL A 182 -11.94 10.90 -15.59
N ASP A 183 -12.59 11.64 -16.48
CA ASP A 183 -11.96 12.74 -17.23
C ASP A 183 -11.43 13.84 -16.30
N GLU A 184 -10.33 14.49 -16.67
CA GLU A 184 -9.68 15.54 -15.86
C GLU A 184 -10.58 16.69 -15.45
N SER A 185 -11.63 16.98 -16.23
CA SER A 185 -12.63 18.03 -15.95
C SER A 185 -13.65 17.63 -14.88
N THR A 186 -13.67 16.37 -14.47
CA THR A 186 -14.60 15.82 -13.47
C THR A 186 -14.45 16.56 -12.15
N LEU A 187 -15.56 17.06 -11.61
CA LEU A 187 -15.58 17.79 -10.34
C LEU A 187 -15.74 16.82 -9.17
N ILE A 188 -14.86 17.00 -8.19
CA ILE A 188 -14.88 16.30 -6.91
C ILE A 188 -15.04 17.32 -5.78
N GLN A 189 -15.63 16.88 -4.66
CA GLN A 189 -15.80 17.73 -3.49
C GLN A 189 -14.87 17.29 -2.36
N LEU A 190 -14.09 18.23 -1.84
CA LEU A 190 -13.16 18.04 -0.73
C LEU A 190 -13.87 18.20 0.62
N ALA A 191 -13.26 17.63 1.66
CA ALA A 191 -13.78 17.66 3.03
C ALA A 191 -13.95 19.08 3.61
N ASP A 192 -13.08 20.01 3.20
CA ASP A 192 -13.12 21.41 3.64
C ASP A 192 -14.22 22.23 2.93
N GLY A 193 -14.83 21.64 1.89
CA GLY A 193 -15.90 22.20 1.10
C GLY A 193 -15.51 22.66 -0.30
N ARG A 194 -14.23 22.72 -0.65
CA ARG A 194 -13.85 23.10 -2.00
C ARG A 194 -14.36 22.10 -3.02
N VAL A 195 -14.74 22.61 -4.18
CA VAL A 195 -15.11 21.82 -5.36
C VAL A 195 -14.03 22.10 -6.39
N VAL A 196 -13.31 21.05 -6.78
CA VAL A 196 -12.15 21.15 -7.66
C VAL A 196 -12.27 20.15 -8.79
N ARG A 197 -11.62 20.44 -9.92
CA ARG A 197 -11.44 19.45 -10.98
C ARG A 197 -10.45 18.40 -10.48
N ILE A 198 -10.69 17.13 -10.83
CA ILE A 198 -9.82 16.03 -10.43
C ILE A 198 -8.39 16.22 -10.98
N GLY A 199 -8.24 16.80 -12.17
CA GLY A 199 -6.92 17.13 -12.73
C GLY A 199 -6.19 18.29 -12.04
N GLU A 200 -6.89 19.08 -11.23
CA GLU A 200 -6.34 20.20 -10.43
C GLU A 200 -6.16 19.82 -8.95
N LEU A 201 -6.32 18.54 -8.61
CA LEU A 201 -6.24 18.06 -7.23
C LEU A 201 -4.81 18.23 -6.69
N GLY A 202 -4.66 19.15 -5.73
CA GLY A 202 -3.38 19.45 -5.08
C GLY A 202 -2.99 18.45 -3.97
N ARG A 203 -2.16 18.90 -3.03
CA ARG A 203 -1.68 18.09 -1.90
C ARG A 203 -2.77 17.69 -0.90
N GLU A 204 -3.89 18.43 -0.85
CA GLU A 204 -5.00 18.12 0.04
C GLU A 204 -5.82 16.96 -0.53
N ARG A 205 -5.75 15.80 0.14
CA ARG A 205 -6.29 14.53 -0.35
C ARG A 205 -7.56 14.08 0.38
N LYS A 206 -8.20 14.91 1.21
CA LYS A 206 -9.44 14.50 1.90
C LYS A 206 -10.67 14.69 1.01
N ILE A 207 -11.15 13.59 0.42
CA ILE A 207 -12.18 13.56 -0.62
C ILE A 207 -13.40 12.78 -0.12
N PHE A 208 -14.60 13.22 -0.50
CA PHE A 208 -15.81 12.46 -0.20
C PHE A 208 -15.96 11.23 -1.11
N GLY A 209 -16.16 10.08 -0.48
CA GLY A 209 -16.70 8.87 -1.10
C GLY A 209 -17.98 8.44 -0.42
N TYR A 210 -18.45 7.24 -0.76
CA TYR A 210 -19.65 6.66 -0.18
C TYR A 210 -19.35 5.32 0.47
N ASN A 211 -19.61 5.20 1.76
CA ASN A 211 -19.46 3.93 2.45
C ASN A 211 -20.78 3.14 2.33
N PHE A 212 -20.74 2.01 1.61
CA PHE A 212 -21.90 1.13 1.46
C PHE A 212 -22.28 0.37 2.74
N ASN A 213 -21.37 0.25 3.72
CA ASN A 213 -21.67 -0.35 5.01
C ASN A 213 -22.50 0.60 5.90
N ASP A 214 -22.10 1.88 5.95
CA ASP A 214 -22.77 2.91 6.76
C ASP A 214 -23.94 3.58 6.02
N HIS A 215 -24.05 3.36 4.72
CA HIS A 215 -24.97 4.04 3.80
C HIS A 215 -24.92 5.58 3.87
N GLN A 216 -23.72 6.13 4.09
CA GLN A 216 -23.48 7.57 4.21
C GLN A 216 -22.23 8.01 3.41
N PRO A 217 -22.22 9.24 2.88
CA PRO A 217 -21.04 9.88 2.35
C PRO A 217 -20.06 10.15 3.49
N MET A 218 -18.83 9.68 3.32
CA MET A 218 -17.75 9.87 4.27
C MET A 218 -16.56 10.43 3.51
N HIS A 219 -15.81 11.33 4.14
CA HIS A 219 -14.54 11.78 3.58
C HIS A 219 -13.41 11.00 4.21
N GLU A 220 -12.43 10.64 3.40
CA GLU A 220 -11.20 10.01 3.84
C GLU A 220 -10.01 10.58 3.07
N GLU A 221 -8.81 10.24 3.52
CA GLU A 221 -7.58 10.62 2.84
C GLU A 221 -7.34 9.71 1.63
N CYS A 222 -7.24 10.33 0.46
CA CYS A 222 -6.92 9.67 -0.79
C CYS A 222 -5.46 9.20 -0.75
N ALA A 223 -5.26 7.89 -0.84
CA ALA A 223 -3.95 7.26 -0.74
C ALA A 223 -3.10 7.51 -1.99
N GLY A 224 -3.74 7.60 -3.17
CA GLY A 224 -3.05 7.73 -4.46
C GLY A 224 -3.92 8.42 -5.51
N VAL A 225 -3.29 9.24 -6.34
CA VAL A 225 -3.92 9.86 -7.51
C VAL A 225 -3.19 9.30 -8.72
N PHE A 226 -3.92 8.60 -9.58
CA PHE A 226 -3.38 8.03 -10.81
C PHE A 226 -3.79 8.90 -11.99
N LYS A 227 -2.87 9.10 -12.92
CA LYS A 227 -3.08 9.83 -14.17
C LYS A 227 -2.76 8.89 -15.33
N ARG A 228 -3.62 8.89 -16.34
CA ARG A 228 -3.44 8.09 -17.55
C ARG A 228 -4.05 8.80 -18.76
N ASP A 229 -3.43 8.63 -19.92
CA ASP A 229 -4.03 8.96 -21.20
C ASP A 229 -4.81 7.77 -21.77
N ALA A 230 -6.00 8.04 -22.29
CA ALA A 230 -6.83 7.06 -22.99
C ALA A 230 -7.27 7.63 -24.33
N GLU A 231 -7.37 6.79 -25.36
CA GLU A 231 -7.78 7.22 -26.71
C GLU A 231 -9.29 7.33 -26.87
N VAL A 232 -10.02 6.49 -26.14
CA VAL A 232 -11.48 6.37 -26.21
C VAL A 232 -12.07 6.57 -24.83
N SER A 233 -13.26 7.18 -24.79
CA SER A 233 -14.03 7.37 -23.57
C SER A 233 -15.53 7.38 -23.84
N TYR A 234 -16.31 7.16 -22.79
CA TYR A 234 -17.76 7.28 -22.84
C TYR A 234 -18.21 8.51 -22.05
N LEU A 235 -19.00 9.36 -22.71
CA LEU A 235 -19.81 10.37 -22.04
C LEU A 235 -21.16 9.75 -21.69
N ILE A 236 -21.39 9.56 -20.39
CA ILE A 236 -22.63 9.05 -19.83
C ILE A 236 -23.44 10.24 -19.33
N ARG A 237 -24.67 10.34 -19.82
CA ARG A 237 -25.65 11.35 -19.43
C ARG A 237 -26.85 10.67 -18.79
N THR A 238 -27.29 11.19 -17.66
CA THR A 238 -28.44 10.68 -16.91
C THR A 238 -29.65 11.62 -17.00
N ARG A 239 -30.83 11.15 -16.63
CA ARG A 239 -32.06 11.94 -16.47
C ARG A 239 -32.62 11.82 -15.06
N ASN A 240 -33.18 12.93 -14.60
CA ASN A 240 -33.88 13.05 -13.32
C ASN A 240 -33.06 12.57 -12.11
N PRO A 241 -31.97 13.26 -11.76
CA PRO A 241 -31.48 14.53 -12.32
C PRO A 241 -30.54 14.33 -13.51
N ILE A 242 -30.23 15.42 -14.23
CA ILE A 242 -29.26 15.40 -15.32
C ILE A 242 -27.86 15.59 -14.74
N PHE A 243 -27.08 14.52 -14.80
CA PHE A 243 -25.64 14.48 -14.58
C PHE A 243 -24.93 14.01 -15.84
N GLU A 244 -23.70 14.49 -16.02
CA GLU A 244 -22.81 14.12 -17.11
C GLU A 244 -21.47 13.72 -16.51
N ILE A 245 -20.94 12.58 -16.94
CA ILE A 245 -19.61 12.13 -16.55
C ILE A 245 -18.96 11.47 -17.76
N LYS A 246 -17.67 11.76 -17.93
CA LYS A 246 -16.84 11.17 -18.97
C LYS A 246 -15.85 10.24 -18.30
N ALA A 247 -15.82 8.98 -18.73
CA ALA A 247 -15.03 7.93 -18.12
C ALA A 247 -14.44 6.99 -19.18
N THR A 248 -13.36 6.29 -18.84
CA THR A 248 -12.79 5.24 -19.68
C THR A 248 -13.73 4.02 -19.77
N PRO A 249 -13.66 3.21 -20.84
CA PRO A 249 -14.51 2.01 -21.02
C PRO A 249 -14.60 1.09 -19.80
N GLU A 250 -13.47 0.91 -19.12
CA GLU A 250 -13.29 -0.03 -18.02
C GLU A 250 -13.61 0.59 -16.65
N HIS A 251 -14.04 1.86 -16.61
CA HIS A 251 -14.45 2.50 -15.36
C HIS A 251 -15.79 1.95 -14.89
N LYS A 252 -15.86 1.53 -13.62
CA LYS A 252 -17.05 0.89 -13.05
C LYS A 252 -17.97 1.91 -12.38
N PHE A 253 -19.27 1.73 -12.60
CA PHE A 253 -20.32 2.46 -11.91
C PHE A 253 -21.16 1.50 -11.06
N PHE A 254 -21.69 2.03 -9.96
CA PHE A 254 -22.67 1.31 -9.16
C PHE A 254 -24.07 1.47 -9.78
N VAL A 255 -24.67 0.35 -10.17
CA VAL A 255 -25.96 0.25 -10.84
C VAL A 255 -26.94 -0.49 -9.94
N ALA A 256 -28.12 0.09 -9.71
CA ALA A 256 -29.19 -0.58 -9.00
C ALA A 256 -29.94 -1.53 -9.95
N THR A 257 -29.93 -2.82 -9.63
CA THR A 257 -30.57 -3.92 -10.36
C THR A 257 -31.60 -4.65 -9.50
N ASP A 258 -32.27 -5.65 -10.06
CA ASP A 258 -33.21 -6.50 -9.33
C ASP A 258 -32.52 -7.49 -8.36
N ASN A 259 -31.19 -7.53 -8.32
CA ASN A 259 -30.40 -8.27 -7.33
C ASN A 259 -29.77 -7.38 -6.26
N GLY A 260 -29.94 -6.07 -6.35
CA GLY A 260 -29.36 -5.10 -5.41
C GLY A 260 -28.49 -4.08 -6.14
N VAL A 261 -27.35 -3.73 -5.56
CA VAL A 261 -26.37 -2.84 -6.21
C VAL A 261 -25.29 -3.72 -6.83
N GLU A 262 -25.09 -3.58 -8.14
CA GLU A 262 -24.07 -4.27 -8.91
C GLU A 262 -23.08 -3.25 -9.50
N GLU A 263 -21.90 -3.72 -9.88
CA GLU A 263 -20.91 -2.92 -10.59
C GLU A 263 -20.97 -3.24 -12.08
N LYS A 264 -21.12 -2.22 -12.94
CA LYS A 264 -21.03 -2.36 -14.40
C LYS A 264 -19.93 -1.48 -14.97
N TYR A 265 -19.22 -1.94 -15.99
CA TYR A 265 -18.26 -1.13 -16.73
C TYR A 265 -18.96 -0.03 -17.55
N ALA A 266 -18.27 1.07 -17.83
CA ALA A 266 -18.81 2.17 -18.62
C ALA A 266 -19.24 1.70 -20.02
N GLU A 267 -18.52 0.75 -20.60
CA GLU A 267 -18.86 0.12 -21.88
C GLU A 267 -20.14 -0.74 -21.82
N GLU A 268 -20.45 -1.34 -20.67
CA GLU A 268 -21.64 -2.17 -20.44
C GLU A 268 -22.88 -1.36 -20.04
N ILE A 269 -22.71 -0.06 -19.72
CA ILE A 269 -23.82 0.79 -19.33
C ILE A 269 -24.74 1.04 -20.52
N GLU A 270 -26.04 0.80 -20.33
CA GLU A 270 -27.06 0.98 -21.35
C GLU A 270 -28.09 2.03 -20.94
N ARG A 271 -28.85 2.51 -21.93
CA ARG A 271 -29.97 3.42 -21.68
C ARG A 271 -31.00 2.74 -20.77
N GLY A 272 -31.38 3.40 -19.69
CA GLY A 272 -32.31 2.86 -18.70
C GLY A 272 -31.65 2.30 -17.44
N ASP A 273 -30.35 1.99 -17.47
CA ASP A 273 -29.59 1.61 -16.27
C ASP A 273 -29.73 2.69 -15.19
N CYS A 274 -29.81 2.26 -13.92
CA CYS A 274 -30.05 3.14 -12.78
C CYS A 274 -28.76 3.35 -11.99
N LEU A 275 -28.06 4.46 -12.23
CA LEU A 275 -26.84 4.80 -11.48
C LEU A 275 -27.17 5.39 -10.11
N LEU A 276 -26.25 5.20 -9.16
CA LEU A 276 -26.31 5.79 -7.83
C LEU A 276 -25.67 7.18 -7.79
N ALA A 277 -26.38 8.13 -7.20
CA ALA A 277 -25.88 9.48 -6.93
C ALA A 277 -26.13 9.87 -5.48
N VAL A 278 -25.39 10.84 -4.97
CA VAL A 278 -25.59 11.31 -3.59
C VAL A 278 -26.71 12.35 -3.49
N LYS A 279 -27.49 12.23 -2.41
CA LYS A 279 -28.60 13.13 -2.09
C LYS A 279 -28.15 14.38 -1.32
N LYS A 280 -27.08 14.26 -0.53
CA LYS A 280 -26.59 15.32 0.37
C LYS A 280 -25.12 15.10 0.71
N ILE A 281 -24.37 16.19 0.87
CA ILE A 281 -23.00 16.14 1.40
C ILE A 281 -22.92 17.03 2.65
N ASN A 282 -22.51 16.45 3.77
CA ASN A 282 -22.48 17.15 5.06
C ASN A 282 -21.15 17.88 5.23
N ILE A 283 -21.15 19.18 4.97
CA ILE A 283 -19.98 20.06 5.15
C ILE A 283 -20.33 21.13 6.18
N LYS A 284 -19.63 21.11 7.32
CA LYS A 284 -19.81 22.10 8.40
C LYS A 284 -19.36 23.50 7.95
N GLY A 285 -18.26 23.56 7.21
CA GLY A 285 -17.59 24.79 6.81
C GLY A 285 -16.99 25.55 8.01
N ARG A 286 -16.25 26.62 7.74
CA ARG A 286 -15.53 27.39 8.76
C ARG A 286 -15.79 28.89 8.63
N ARG A 287 -15.64 29.62 9.75
CA ARG A 287 -15.66 31.09 9.73
C ARG A 287 -14.32 31.55 9.20
N ARG A 288 -14.32 32.38 8.16
CA ARG A 288 -13.10 32.92 7.54
C ARG A 288 -13.01 34.41 7.77
N LYS A 289 -11.81 34.88 8.14
CA LYS A 289 -11.50 36.32 8.22
C LYS A 289 -11.50 36.87 6.79
N LEU A 290 -11.99 38.09 6.62
CA LEU A 290 -11.81 38.81 5.36
C LEU A 290 -10.41 39.42 5.41
N ASP A 291 -9.47 38.81 4.70
CA ASP A 291 -8.07 39.22 4.68
C ASP A 291 -7.84 40.22 3.55
N VAL A 292 -8.31 41.44 3.80
CA VAL A 292 -8.23 42.56 2.87
C VAL A 292 -7.70 43.76 3.64
N GLU A 293 -6.58 44.30 3.18
CA GLU A 293 -6.06 45.54 3.74
C GLU A 293 -6.93 46.71 3.29
N VAL A 294 -7.38 47.49 4.28
CA VAL A 294 -8.15 48.70 4.02
C VAL A 294 -7.24 49.91 4.19
N PRO A 295 -7.02 50.71 3.14
CA PRO A 295 -6.25 51.92 3.28
C PRO A 295 -6.92 52.87 4.27
N CYS A 296 -6.09 53.45 5.12
CA CYS A 296 -6.53 54.33 6.21
C CYS A 296 -6.05 55.75 5.95
N VAL A 297 -6.89 56.73 6.31
CA VAL A 297 -6.48 58.12 6.43
C VAL A 297 -6.19 58.44 7.89
N LEU A 298 -5.22 59.31 8.13
CA LEU A 298 -4.95 59.82 9.46
C LEU A 298 -5.91 60.97 9.75
N LYS A 299 -6.58 60.95 10.90
CA LYS A 299 -7.46 62.04 11.34
C LYS A 299 -7.14 62.45 12.76
N LEU A 300 -7.35 63.74 13.03
CA LEU A 300 -7.29 64.27 14.38
C LEU A 300 -8.52 63.81 15.17
N SER A 301 -8.28 63.25 16.36
CA SER A 301 -9.32 62.88 17.33
C SER A 301 -10.07 64.10 17.86
N LYS A 302 -11.23 63.88 18.49
CA LYS A 302 -11.97 64.97 19.15
C LYS A 302 -11.14 65.61 20.27
N ASP A 303 -10.43 64.80 21.04
CA ASP A 303 -9.54 65.28 22.11
C ASP A 303 -8.35 66.05 21.53
N GLY A 304 -7.81 65.59 20.39
CA GLY A 304 -6.81 66.31 19.62
C GLY A 304 -7.28 67.66 19.11
N SER A 305 -8.53 67.73 18.64
CA SER A 305 -9.17 68.98 18.21
C SER A 305 -9.30 69.97 19.36
N ALA A 306 -9.80 69.52 20.51
CA ALA A 306 -9.89 70.34 21.71
C ALA A 306 -8.51 70.78 22.21
N TYR A 307 -7.51 69.89 22.10
CA TYR A 307 -6.14 70.16 22.49
C TYR A 307 -5.48 71.23 21.62
N LEU A 308 -5.60 71.15 20.29
CA LEU A 308 -5.09 72.17 19.38
C LEU A 308 -5.77 73.52 19.64
N LYS A 309 -7.10 73.54 19.81
CA LYS A 309 -7.87 74.77 20.09
C LYS A 309 -7.40 75.49 21.34
N ARG A 310 -7.12 74.75 22.43
CA ARG A 310 -6.61 75.34 23.69
C ARG A 310 -5.19 75.86 23.56
N ARG A 311 -4.38 75.26 22.70
CA ARG A 311 -2.94 75.58 22.56
C ARG A 311 -2.65 76.59 21.45
N ARG A 312 -3.66 76.96 20.66
CA ARG A 312 -3.54 77.94 19.56
C ARG A 312 -3.27 79.34 20.11
N ARG A 313 -2.07 79.88 19.86
CA ARG A 313 -1.66 81.25 20.26
C ARG A 313 -1.66 82.28 19.12
N ILE A 314 -1.87 81.81 17.89
CA ILE A 314 -1.86 82.61 16.66
C ILE A 314 -3.23 82.54 15.97
N SER A 315 -3.51 83.48 15.07
CA SER A 315 -4.79 83.50 14.35
C SER A 315 -4.93 82.29 13.41
N LEU A 316 -6.16 81.83 13.13
CA LEU A 316 -6.41 80.74 12.17
C LEU A 316 -5.87 81.05 10.76
N ARG A 317 -5.87 82.33 10.38
CA ARG A 317 -5.31 82.82 9.11
C ARG A 317 -3.80 82.61 9.05
N GLU A 318 -3.12 82.85 10.17
CA GLU A 318 -1.67 82.63 10.29
C GLU A 318 -1.31 81.15 10.34
N VAL A 319 -2.10 80.33 11.03
CA VAL A 319 -2.00 78.85 10.96
C VAL A 319 -2.16 78.37 9.52
N GLY A 320 -3.13 78.90 8.79
CA GLY A 320 -3.34 78.62 7.37
C GLY A 320 -2.11 78.95 6.53
N ARG A 321 -1.57 80.17 6.68
CA ARG A 321 -0.34 80.62 5.99
C ARG A 321 0.84 79.68 6.24
N LEU A 322 1.11 79.32 7.50
CA LEU A 322 2.23 78.44 7.88
C LEU A 322 2.03 76.99 7.39
N LEU A 323 0.79 76.51 7.32
CA LEU A 323 0.47 75.18 6.77
C LEU A 323 0.43 75.14 5.23
N GLY A 324 0.48 76.29 4.56
CA GLY A 324 0.25 76.40 3.11
C GLY A 324 -1.19 76.04 2.73
N ALA A 325 -2.17 76.44 3.53
CA ALA A 325 -3.58 76.12 3.37
C ALA A 325 -4.48 77.34 3.60
N SER A 326 -5.70 77.34 3.05
CA SER A 326 -6.67 78.40 3.33
C SER A 326 -7.15 78.36 4.78
N ASP A 327 -7.62 79.50 5.30
CA ASP A 327 -8.18 79.64 6.65
C ASP A 327 -9.29 78.61 6.93
N ALA A 328 -10.16 78.39 5.94
CA ALA A 328 -11.20 77.36 5.99
C ALA A 328 -10.62 75.94 6.11
N THR A 329 -9.50 75.66 5.45
CA THR A 329 -8.82 74.37 5.55
C THR A 329 -8.13 74.20 6.90
N ALA A 330 -7.48 75.25 7.42
CA ALA A 330 -6.87 75.26 8.75
C ALA A 330 -7.92 74.98 9.84
N LEU A 331 -9.07 75.67 9.77
CA LEU A 331 -10.21 75.43 10.67
C LEU A 331 -10.71 73.98 10.59
N ARG A 332 -10.83 73.43 9.37
CA ARG A 332 -11.28 72.03 9.20
C ARG A 332 -10.25 71.01 9.67
N ILE A 333 -8.95 71.31 9.57
CA ILE A 333 -7.86 70.50 10.14
C ILE A 333 -7.97 70.50 11.66
N GLU A 334 -8.12 71.68 12.28
CA GLU A 334 -8.21 71.82 13.73
C GLU A 334 -9.50 71.20 14.29
N ASN A 335 -10.59 71.19 13.52
CA ASN A 335 -11.83 70.46 13.81
C ASN A 335 -11.76 68.95 13.52
N GLY A 336 -10.62 68.42 13.06
CA GLY A 336 -10.43 67.00 12.71
C GLY A 336 -11.28 66.50 11.54
N SER A 337 -11.78 67.42 10.72
CA SER A 337 -12.70 67.14 9.60
C SER A 337 -11.97 66.83 8.28
N VAL A 338 -10.63 66.83 8.29
CA VAL A 338 -9.76 66.62 7.12
C VAL A 338 -8.80 65.47 7.38
N SER A 339 -8.48 64.71 6.33
CA SER A 339 -7.42 63.70 6.36
C SER A 339 -6.04 64.35 6.34
N LEU A 340 -5.16 63.87 7.20
CA LEU A 340 -3.80 64.37 7.35
C LEU A 340 -2.79 63.38 6.77
N ASN A 341 -1.64 63.88 6.34
CA ASN A 341 -0.48 63.09 5.97
C ASN A 341 0.65 63.34 7.00
N PRO A 342 1.65 62.45 7.12
CA PRO A 342 2.69 62.58 8.15
C PRO A 342 3.40 63.95 8.14
N ALA A 343 3.68 64.50 6.94
CA ALA A 343 4.31 65.82 6.81
C ALA A 343 3.46 66.96 7.37
N ARG A 344 2.14 66.96 7.10
CA ARG A 344 1.21 67.97 7.63
C ARG A 344 1.06 67.86 9.13
N ILE A 345 1.00 66.64 9.67
CA ILE A 345 0.87 66.49 11.11
C ILE A 345 2.16 67.02 11.79
N ARG A 346 3.36 66.82 11.20
CA ARG A 346 4.62 67.39 11.74
C ARG A 346 4.56 68.90 11.77
N LYS A 347 4.18 69.53 10.65
CA LYS A 347 3.99 70.98 10.59
C LYS A 347 2.98 71.49 11.63
N ILE A 348 1.91 70.75 11.89
CA ILE A 348 0.95 71.11 12.95
C ILE A 348 1.63 71.03 14.33
N ALA A 349 2.43 70.00 14.60
CA ALA A 349 3.16 69.88 15.86
C ALA A 349 4.14 71.06 16.05
N ASP A 350 4.88 71.43 14.99
CA ASP A 350 5.83 72.55 15.01
C ASP A 350 5.14 73.90 15.27
N ILE A 351 4.06 74.21 14.54
CA ILE A 351 3.31 75.48 14.67
C ILE A 351 2.75 75.67 16.08
N TYR A 352 2.33 74.57 16.74
CA TYR A 352 1.70 74.61 18.05
C TYR A 352 2.69 74.35 19.20
N GLY A 353 3.99 74.17 18.90
CA GLY A 353 5.03 73.89 19.88
C GLY A 353 4.81 72.58 20.65
N ILE A 354 4.43 71.52 19.95
CA ILE A 354 4.11 70.20 20.51
C ILE A 354 5.14 69.17 20.03
N GLU A 355 5.53 68.24 20.91
CA GLU A 355 6.33 67.09 20.51
C GLU A 355 5.53 66.19 19.53
N TRP A 356 6.11 66.00 18.36
CA TRP A 356 5.51 65.26 17.23
C TRP A 356 5.06 63.85 17.60
N GLY A 357 5.93 63.08 18.26
CA GLY A 357 5.75 61.67 18.57
C GLY A 357 4.62 61.43 19.57
N GLU A 358 4.50 62.27 20.58
CA GLU A 358 3.43 62.25 21.58
C GLU A 358 2.11 62.70 20.96
N PHE A 359 2.11 63.79 20.19
CA PHE A 359 0.91 64.30 19.53
C PHE A 359 0.31 63.30 18.54
N SER A 360 1.17 62.70 17.70
CA SER A 360 0.77 61.69 16.73
C SER A 360 0.20 60.44 17.42
N ARG A 361 0.84 59.96 18.49
CA ARG A 361 0.37 58.76 19.23
C ARG A 361 -0.93 58.99 19.98
N LYS A 362 -1.08 60.12 20.68
CA LYS A 362 -2.25 60.38 21.54
C LYS A 362 -3.47 60.87 20.75
N PHE A 363 -3.25 61.70 19.73
CA PHE A 363 -4.34 62.49 19.14
C PHE A 363 -4.65 62.18 17.68
N ILE A 364 -3.78 61.44 16.98
CA ILE A 364 -4.03 61.03 15.59
C ILE A 364 -4.49 59.57 15.55
N HIS A 365 -5.62 59.32 14.91
CA HIS A 365 -6.16 57.97 14.73
C HIS A 365 -6.27 57.62 13.25
N LYS A 366 -6.04 56.34 12.94
CA LYS A 366 -6.24 55.77 11.60
C LYS A 366 -7.73 55.49 11.39
N VAL A 367 -8.30 56.09 10.35
CA VAL A 367 -9.70 55.88 9.95
C VAL A 367 -9.73 55.15 8.60
N PRO A 368 -10.36 53.97 8.51
CA PRO A 368 -10.44 53.22 7.26
C PRO A 368 -11.28 53.98 6.21
N LEU A 369 -10.83 53.97 4.96
CA LEU A 369 -11.51 54.64 3.84
C LEU A 369 -12.82 53.96 3.43
N ILE A 370 -13.01 52.71 3.85
CA ILE A 370 -14.25 51.96 3.68
C ILE A 370 -14.47 51.06 4.91
N LYS A 371 -15.73 50.90 5.33
CA LYS A 371 -16.06 49.90 6.33
C LYS A 371 -16.07 48.52 5.66
N LEU A 372 -15.31 47.57 6.19
CA LEU A 372 -15.42 46.16 5.80
C LEU A 372 -15.73 45.30 7.02
N PRO A 373 -16.50 44.21 6.85
CA PRO A 373 -16.68 43.25 7.92
C PRO A 373 -15.37 42.49 8.17
N LYS A 374 -15.02 42.27 9.44
CA LYS A 374 -13.81 41.50 9.83
C LYS A 374 -13.84 40.04 9.33
N TYR A 375 -15.02 39.48 9.15
CA TYR A 375 -15.22 38.10 8.69
C TYR A 375 -16.23 38.07 7.55
N PHE A 376 -16.16 37.05 6.71
CA PHE A 376 -17.24 36.72 5.79
C PHE A 376 -18.54 36.53 6.59
N ASN A 377 -19.56 37.30 6.24
CA ASN A 377 -20.89 37.24 6.82
C ASN A 377 -21.93 37.08 5.70
N THR A 378 -23.19 36.85 6.08
CA THR A 378 -24.28 36.63 5.14
C THR A 378 -24.50 37.81 4.20
N ASP A 379 -24.39 39.05 4.70
CA ASP A 379 -24.62 40.25 3.90
C ASP A 379 -23.55 40.41 2.80
N LEU A 380 -22.27 40.25 3.13
CA LEU A 380 -21.17 40.29 2.16
C LEU A 380 -21.32 39.16 1.14
N CYS A 381 -21.58 37.94 1.59
CA CYS A 381 -21.71 36.78 0.70
C CYS A 381 -22.89 36.94 -0.27
N GLN A 382 -24.03 37.44 0.19
CA GLN A 382 -25.17 37.73 -0.69
C GLN A 382 -24.85 38.81 -1.72
N ILE A 383 -24.12 39.86 -1.34
CA ILE A 383 -23.63 40.89 -2.27
C ILE A 383 -22.71 40.26 -3.32
N LEU A 384 -21.72 39.45 -2.90
CA LEU A 384 -20.79 38.79 -3.82
C LEU A 384 -21.50 37.82 -4.78
N GLY A 385 -22.52 37.10 -4.31
CA GLY A 385 -23.35 36.23 -5.14
C GLY A 385 -24.13 37.00 -6.20
N TYR A 386 -24.69 38.15 -5.85
CA TYR A 386 -25.36 39.03 -6.81
C TYR A 386 -24.38 39.60 -7.83
N MET A 387 -23.18 39.99 -7.38
CA MET A 387 -22.11 40.47 -8.27
C MET A 387 -21.68 39.42 -9.30
N LEU A 388 -21.75 38.13 -8.97
CA LEU A 388 -21.45 37.03 -9.90
C LEU A 388 -22.48 36.88 -11.02
N GLY A 389 -23.73 37.32 -10.83
CA GLY A 389 -24.76 37.34 -11.87
C GLY A 389 -24.75 38.68 -12.60
N ASP A 390 -25.50 39.64 -12.06
CA ASP A 390 -25.77 40.95 -12.67
C ASP A 390 -24.91 42.10 -12.10
N GLY A 391 -23.66 41.80 -11.72
CA GLY A 391 -22.69 42.79 -11.26
C GLY A 391 -21.72 43.26 -12.34
N SER A 392 -21.29 44.53 -12.26
CA SER A 392 -20.19 45.07 -13.07
C SER A 392 -19.35 46.10 -12.31
N LEU A 393 -18.10 46.28 -12.77
CA LEU A 393 -17.19 47.33 -12.32
C LEU A 393 -16.90 48.29 -13.47
N ASP A 394 -17.04 49.59 -13.20
CA ASP A 394 -16.81 50.67 -14.15
C ASP A 394 -15.97 51.77 -13.48
N GLY A 395 -14.64 51.68 -13.66
CA GLY A 395 -13.67 52.53 -12.98
C GLY A 395 -13.86 52.48 -11.46
N ASN A 396 -14.22 53.62 -10.87
CA ASN A 396 -14.44 53.80 -9.43
C ASN A 396 -15.86 53.44 -8.97
N ARG A 397 -16.62 52.70 -9.80
CA ARG A 397 -18.05 52.46 -9.59
C ARG A 397 -18.34 50.96 -9.61
N VAL A 398 -19.06 50.51 -8.60
CA VAL A 398 -19.68 49.17 -8.56
C VAL A 398 -21.13 49.34 -8.99
N ILE A 399 -21.58 48.54 -9.95
CA ILE A 399 -22.94 48.63 -10.51
C ILE A 399 -23.61 47.26 -10.39
N MET A 400 -24.86 47.26 -9.94
CA MET A 400 -25.76 46.09 -9.97
C MET A 400 -27.00 46.44 -10.78
N TYR A 401 -27.41 45.55 -11.68
CA TYR A 401 -28.60 45.72 -12.53
C TYR A 401 -29.76 44.91 -11.97
N GLU A 402 -30.94 45.52 -11.79
CA GLU A 402 -32.10 44.85 -11.21
C GLU A 402 -33.42 45.39 -11.78
N GLY A 403 -34.38 44.51 -12.07
CA GLY A 403 -35.73 44.89 -12.52
C GLY A 403 -36.72 45.11 -11.36
N ASP A 404 -36.54 44.42 -10.24
CA ASP A 404 -37.44 44.47 -9.08
C ASP A 404 -37.01 45.55 -8.06
N ARG A 405 -37.86 46.57 -7.89
CA ARG A 405 -37.64 47.69 -6.97
C ARG A 405 -37.50 47.24 -5.50
N GLU A 406 -38.15 46.15 -5.10
CA GLU A 406 -38.02 45.60 -3.74
C GLU A 406 -36.60 45.07 -3.51
N VAL A 407 -36.08 44.32 -4.47
CA VAL A 407 -34.72 43.78 -4.44
C VAL A 407 -33.70 44.91 -4.42
N VAL A 408 -33.88 45.96 -5.24
CA VAL A 408 -33.05 47.17 -5.21
C VAL A 408 -33.01 47.80 -3.81
N LYS A 409 -34.16 47.95 -3.14
CA LYS A 409 -34.24 48.51 -1.77
C LYS A 409 -33.47 47.63 -0.77
N LYS A 410 -33.57 46.31 -0.91
CA LYS A 410 -32.88 45.36 -0.05
C LYS A 410 -31.37 45.41 -0.23
N TYR A 411 -30.87 45.40 -1.48
CA TYR A 411 -29.43 45.51 -1.75
C TYR A 411 -28.87 46.87 -1.39
N LYS A 412 -29.66 47.95 -1.54
CA LYS A 412 -29.30 49.28 -1.02
C LYS A 412 -29.04 49.25 0.49
N ASN A 413 -29.91 48.58 1.25
CA ASN A 413 -29.75 48.43 2.69
C ASN A 413 -28.58 47.49 3.06
N LEU A 414 -28.41 46.38 2.33
CA LEU A 414 -27.28 45.46 2.52
C LEU A 414 -25.95 46.21 2.36
N ILE A 415 -25.78 46.96 1.27
CA ILE A 415 -24.56 47.75 1.01
C ILE A 415 -24.34 48.80 2.10
N LYS A 416 -25.39 49.48 2.57
CA LYS A 416 -25.30 50.44 3.67
C LYS A 416 -24.83 49.79 4.97
N ARG A 417 -25.36 48.62 5.32
CA ARG A 417 -24.97 47.91 6.55
C ARG A 417 -23.56 47.34 6.47
N THR A 418 -23.22 46.70 5.35
CA THR A 418 -21.92 46.04 5.15
C THR A 418 -20.79 47.04 5.01
N PHE A 419 -20.98 48.06 4.15
CA PHE A 419 -19.90 48.96 3.73
C PHE A 419 -20.00 50.38 4.28
N GLY A 420 -21.12 50.75 4.92
CA GLY A 420 -21.36 52.13 5.35
C GLY A 420 -21.62 53.11 4.20
N LEU A 421 -21.74 52.60 2.96
CA LEU A 421 -21.89 53.40 1.75
C LEU A 421 -23.36 53.55 1.38
N LYS A 422 -23.74 54.69 0.79
CA LYS A 422 -25.10 54.95 0.29
C LYS A 422 -25.11 54.82 -1.24
N PRO A 423 -25.68 53.74 -1.80
CA PRO A 423 -25.82 53.61 -3.25
C PRO A 423 -26.79 54.63 -3.85
N LYS A 424 -26.49 55.10 -5.05
CA LYS A 424 -27.43 55.87 -5.89
C LYS A 424 -28.21 54.90 -6.78
N VAL A 425 -29.52 55.09 -6.87
CA VAL A 425 -30.39 54.29 -7.76
C VAL A 425 -30.68 55.12 -9.00
N ARG A 426 -30.36 54.60 -10.18
CA ARG A 426 -30.71 55.21 -11.47
C ARG A 426 -31.75 54.33 -12.16
N VAL A 427 -32.84 54.94 -12.64
CA VAL A 427 -33.80 54.26 -13.50
C VAL A 427 -33.32 54.36 -14.95
N VAL A 428 -33.27 53.24 -15.64
CA VAL A 428 -32.91 53.17 -17.06
C VAL A 428 -34.16 52.78 -17.85
N LYS A 429 -34.56 53.66 -18.77
CA LYS A 429 -35.66 53.45 -19.70
C LYS A 429 -35.08 53.06 -21.07
N PRO A 430 -35.38 51.87 -21.62
CA PRO A 430 -34.76 51.38 -22.86
C PRO A 430 -35.01 52.30 -24.06
N GLU A 431 -36.20 52.89 -24.14
CA GLU A 431 -36.64 53.86 -25.16
C GLU A 431 -35.68 55.03 -25.34
N LYS A 432 -34.89 55.37 -24.30
CA LYS A 432 -33.96 56.51 -24.31
C LYS A 432 -32.51 56.15 -24.64
N ARG A 433 -32.21 54.88 -24.97
CA ARG A 433 -30.87 54.42 -25.35
C ARG A 433 -30.89 53.85 -26.77
N LYS A 434 -30.18 54.47 -27.72
CA LYS A 434 -29.86 53.84 -29.02
C LYS A 434 -29.16 52.50 -28.73
N HIS A 435 -29.68 51.40 -29.28
CA HIS A 435 -29.19 50.02 -29.11
C HIS A 435 -29.37 49.38 -27.71
N SER A 436 -30.43 49.70 -26.95
CA SER A 436 -30.72 48.98 -25.70
C SER A 436 -31.25 47.57 -25.95
N TRP A 437 -30.62 46.56 -25.35
CA TRP A 437 -31.07 45.16 -25.39
C TRP A 437 -32.25 44.87 -24.44
N ALA A 438 -32.53 45.75 -23.50
CA ALA A 438 -33.56 45.55 -22.48
C ALA A 438 -34.94 45.93 -23.02
N LYS A 439 -35.93 45.03 -22.91
CA LYS A 439 -37.32 45.30 -23.34
C LYS A 439 -38.16 46.06 -22.31
N LYS A 440 -37.66 46.16 -21.06
CA LYS A 440 -38.36 46.81 -19.93
C LYS A 440 -37.41 47.74 -19.18
N SER A 441 -37.99 48.71 -18.48
CA SER A 441 -37.21 49.57 -17.58
C SER A 441 -36.61 48.76 -16.44
N PHE A 442 -35.36 49.09 -16.09
CA PHE A 442 -34.62 48.46 -15.00
C PHE A 442 -33.90 49.52 -14.16
N PHE A 443 -33.38 49.10 -13.01
CA PHE A 443 -32.65 49.93 -12.06
C PHE A 443 -31.17 49.59 -12.08
N GLU A 444 -30.33 50.62 -12.05
CA GLU A 444 -28.90 50.49 -11.79
C GLU A 444 -28.63 50.99 -10.36
N LEU A 445 -28.18 50.08 -9.49
CA LEU A 445 -27.71 50.41 -8.14
C LEU A 445 -26.21 50.69 -8.21
N ARG A 446 -25.84 51.97 -8.13
CA ARG A 446 -24.46 52.45 -8.31
C ARG A 446 -23.81 52.84 -6.98
N VAL A 447 -22.67 52.23 -6.68
CA VAL A 447 -21.84 52.57 -5.52
C VAL A 447 -20.58 53.28 -6.01
N TYR A 448 -20.42 54.54 -5.63
CA TYR A 448 -19.27 55.37 -6.00
C TYR A 448 -18.21 55.29 -4.90
N ASN A 449 -17.29 54.35 -5.04
CA ASN A 449 -16.16 54.21 -4.13
C ASN A 449 -15.03 53.46 -4.83
N ARG A 450 -13.92 54.16 -5.08
CA ARG A 450 -12.73 53.60 -5.73
C ARG A 450 -12.20 52.37 -4.98
N TRP A 451 -12.04 52.48 -3.67
CA TRP A 451 -11.47 51.41 -2.85
C TRP A 451 -12.33 50.14 -2.86
N LEU A 452 -13.66 50.26 -2.82
CA LEU A 452 -14.54 49.10 -2.96
C LEU A 452 -14.36 48.43 -4.33
N SER A 453 -14.29 49.23 -5.40
CA SER A 453 -14.06 48.73 -6.76
C SER A 453 -12.72 47.99 -6.86
N ASP A 454 -11.65 48.59 -6.31
CA ASP A 454 -10.30 48.02 -6.28
C ASP A 454 -10.28 46.72 -5.46
N ILE A 455 -10.89 46.70 -4.27
CA ILE A 455 -10.99 45.50 -3.43
C ILE A 455 -11.72 44.37 -4.16
N LEU A 456 -12.87 44.66 -4.79
CA LEU A 456 -13.62 43.67 -5.55
C LEU A 456 -12.83 43.16 -6.75
N ARG A 457 -12.10 44.04 -7.44
CA ARG A 457 -11.25 43.66 -8.58
C ARG A 457 -10.09 42.77 -8.16
N THR A 458 -9.38 43.14 -7.10
CA THR A 458 -8.16 42.46 -6.65
C THR A 458 -8.47 41.14 -5.93
N HIS A 459 -9.42 41.12 -5.00
CA HIS A 459 -9.69 39.94 -4.17
C HIS A 459 -10.83 39.06 -4.68
N PHE A 460 -11.71 39.60 -5.53
CA PHE A 460 -12.90 38.91 -6.04
C PHE A 460 -13.05 39.04 -7.55
N GLY A 461 -11.98 39.38 -8.28
CA GLY A 461 -12.01 39.62 -9.72
C GLY A 461 -12.50 38.43 -10.53
N SER A 462 -12.32 37.20 -10.03
CA SER A 462 -12.83 35.97 -10.65
C SER A 462 -14.36 35.93 -10.73
N LEU A 463 -15.09 36.61 -9.84
CA LEU A 463 -16.55 36.74 -9.91
C LEU A 463 -16.99 37.66 -11.07
N LEU A 464 -16.12 38.60 -11.44
CA LEU A 464 -16.39 39.73 -12.32
C LEU A 464 -15.64 39.64 -13.65
N ALA A 465 -14.97 38.52 -13.88
CA ALA A 465 -14.34 38.18 -15.14
C ALA A 465 -15.38 38.15 -16.29
N PRO A 466 -14.94 38.17 -17.56
CA PRO A 466 -15.82 37.92 -18.70
C PRO A 466 -16.68 36.67 -18.49
N SER A 467 -17.92 36.68 -18.98
CA SER A 467 -18.97 35.75 -18.57
C SER A 467 -18.65 34.26 -18.72
N GLU A 468 -17.72 33.85 -19.59
CA GLU A 468 -17.28 32.45 -19.77
C GLU A 468 -16.16 32.05 -18.79
N ARG A 469 -15.40 33.03 -18.27
CA ARG A 469 -14.25 32.84 -17.37
C ARG A 469 -14.56 33.11 -15.90
N ARG A 470 -15.81 33.43 -15.56
CA ARG A 470 -16.23 33.64 -14.18
C ARG A 470 -16.00 32.37 -13.37
N LYS A 471 -15.53 32.52 -12.13
CA LYS A 471 -15.33 31.42 -11.18
C LYS A 471 -15.81 31.81 -9.79
N ILE A 472 -16.33 30.83 -9.04
CA ILE A 472 -16.63 31.00 -7.62
C ILE A 472 -15.31 30.87 -6.84
N PRO A 473 -14.90 31.88 -6.05
CA PRO A 473 -13.70 31.77 -5.22
C PRO A 473 -13.78 30.60 -4.24
N GLU A 474 -12.71 29.81 -4.14
CA GLU A 474 -12.64 28.66 -3.22
C GLU A 474 -13.00 29.03 -1.78
N ILE A 475 -12.61 30.24 -1.35
CA ILE A 475 -12.91 30.74 -0.01
C ILE A 475 -14.41 30.68 0.30
N ILE A 476 -15.28 31.01 -0.66
CA ILE A 476 -16.75 30.96 -0.53
C ILE A 476 -17.20 29.53 -0.30
N MET A 477 -16.64 28.57 -1.03
CA MET A 477 -16.97 27.15 -0.88
C MET A 477 -16.62 26.62 0.51
N THR A 478 -15.56 27.13 1.15
CA THR A 478 -15.16 26.69 2.51
C THR A 478 -15.97 27.32 3.66
N LEU A 479 -16.85 28.28 3.37
CA LEU A 479 -17.62 28.98 4.40
C LEU A 479 -18.67 28.07 5.04
N ARG A 480 -19.19 28.50 6.20
CA ARG A 480 -20.28 27.79 6.86
C ARG A 480 -21.54 27.85 6.00
N LYS A 481 -22.43 26.89 6.23
CA LYS A 481 -23.65 26.66 5.45
C LYS A 481 -24.51 27.92 5.25
N ARG A 482 -24.61 28.81 6.24
CA ARG A 482 -25.42 30.05 6.15
C ARG A 482 -24.81 31.12 5.23
N GLU A 483 -23.48 31.27 5.22
CA GLU A 483 -22.80 32.21 4.33
C GLU A 483 -22.83 31.72 2.88
N VAL A 484 -22.65 30.40 2.64
CA VAL A 484 -22.83 29.79 1.31
C VAL A 484 -24.27 29.95 0.82
N ALA A 485 -25.27 29.73 1.70
CA ALA A 485 -26.67 29.93 1.35
C ALA A 485 -26.96 31.39 0.95
N ALA A 486 -26.36 32.35 1.65
CA ALA A 486 -26.50 33.77 1.34
C ALA A 486 -25.85 34.10 -0.02
N PHE A 487 -24.67 33.54 -0.32
CA PHE A 487 -24.04 33.66 -1.64
C PHE A 487 -24.94 33.11 -2.75
N LEU A 488 -25.45 31.88 -2.59
CA LEU A 488 -26.38 31.30 -3.56
C LEU A 488 -27.66 32.14 -3.69
N ARG A 489 -28.22 32.65 -2.60
CA ARG A 489 -29.37 33.58 -2.64
C ARG A 489 -29.06 34.81 -3.49
N GLY A 490 -27.85 35.37 -3.35
CA GLY A 490 -27.40 36.49 -4.17
C GLY A 490 -27.41 36.18 -5.66
N LEU A 491 -26.86 35.02 -6.03
CA LEU A 491 -26.82 34.56 -7.42
C LEU A 491 -28.23 34.30 -7.97
N TYR A 492 -29.10 33.65 -7.18
CA TYR A 492 -30.50 33.40 -7.55
C TYR A 492 -31.37 34.67 -7.54
N ASP A 493 -31.00 35.71 -6.79
CA ASP A 493 -31.67 37.00 -6.87
C ASP A 493 -31.45 37.63 -8.25
N ALA A 494 -30.20 37.63 -8.74
CA ALA A 494 -29.82 38.12 -10.06
C ALA A 494 -30.38 37.25 -11.19
N GLU A 495 -29.92 36.00 -11.29
CA GLU A 495 -30.16 35.13 -12.46
C GLU A 495 -31.42 34.25 -12.33
N GLY A 496 -32.02 34.18 -11.14
CA GLY A 496 -33.01 33.15 -10.82
C GLY A 496 -34.39 33.45 -11.37
N TYR A 497 -34.98 32.45 -12.02
CA TYR A 497 -36.33 32.49 -12.54
C TYR A 497 -37.22 31.41 -11.90
N VAL A 498 -38.48 31.75 -11.64
CA VAL A 498 -39.46 30.86 -11.00
C VAL A 498 -40.68 30.70 -11.91
N THR A 499 -40.91 29.46 -12.36
CA THR A 499 -42.09 29.05 -13.13
C THR A 499 -42.79 27.87 -12.46
N ARG A 500 -42.69 26.66 -13.04
CA ARG A 500 -42.99 25.38 -12.37
C ARG A 500 -41.76 24.79 -11.67
N LYS A 501 -40.62 25.46 -11.84
CA LYS A 501 -39.27 25.08 -11.40
C LYS A 501 -38.51 26.35 -11.03
N VAL A 502 -37.42 26.18 -10.31
CA VAL A 502 -36.45 27.23 -10.04
C VAL A 502 -35.23 26.99 -10.93
N GLU A 503 -34.86 27.95 -11.76
CA GLU A 503 -33.70 27.81 -12.66
C GLU A 503 -32.84 29.08 -12.69
N ILE A 504 -31.55 28.90 -12.94
CA ILE A 504 -30.57 29.95 -13.26
C ILE A 504 -29.83 29.54 -14.53
N THR A 505 -29.38 30.50 -15.32
CA THR A 505 -28.69 30.25 -16.60
C THR A 505 -27.48 31.16 -16.74
N MET A 506 -26.31 30.60 -17.06
CA MET A 506 -25.08 31.38 -17.30
C MET A 506 -24.23 30.75 -18.40
N THR A 507 -23.35 31.53 -19.04
CA THR A 507 -22.35 31.00 -19.98
C THR A 507 -21.17 30.30 -19.30
N ALA A 508 -20.90 30.60 -18.02
CA ALA A 508 -19.82 29.97 -17.25
C ALA A 508 -20.18 28.56 -16.79
N GLU A 509 -19.76 27.54 -17.55
CA GLU A 509 -19.98 26.12 -17.22
C GLU A 509 -19.54 25.76 -15.81
N GLU A 510 -18.31 26.13 -15.44
CA GLU A 510 -17.71 25.76 -14.15
C GLU A 510 -18.52 26.30 -12.98
N VAL A 511 -19.01 27.55 -13.07
CA VAL A 511 -19.89 28.14 -12.05
C VAL A 511 -21.17 27.32 -11.89
N MET A 512 -21.80 26.94 -13.01
CA MET A 512 -23.06 26.20 -12.99
C MET A 512 -22.89 24.79 -12.40
N ARG A 513 -21.83 24.07 -12.79
CA ARG A 513 -21.53 22.75 -12.23
C ARG A 513 -21.13 22.82 -10.74
N VAL A 514 -20.38 23.85 -10.33
CA VAL A 514 -20.06 24.08 -8.91
C VAL A 514 -21.33 24.41 -8.12
N VAL A 515 -22.24 25.24 -8.65
CA VAL A 515 -23.53 25.53 -7.99
C VAL A 515 -24.33 24.25 -7.79
N GLN A 516 -24.41 23.37 -8.79
CA GLN A 516 -25.06 22.06 -8.66
C GLN A 516 -24.50 21.25 -7.46
N LEU A 517 -23.17 21.22 -7.28
CA LEU A 517 -22.54 20.52 -6.16
C LEU A 517 -22.69 21.24 -4.81
N LEU A 518 -22.70 22.59 -4.79
CA LEU A 518 -22.94 23.35 -3.56
C LEU A 518 -24.36 23.17 -3.03
N LEU A 519 -25.34 22.99 -3.93
CA LEU A 519 -26.75 22.74 -3.58
C LEU A 519 -26.93 21.42 -2.79
N LEU A 520 -26.06 20.41 -3.00
CA LEU A 520 -26.09 19.16 -2.24
C LEU A 520 -25.90 19.35 -0.72
N ARG A 521 -25.20 20.42 -0.28
CA ARG A 521 -25.07 20.74 1.16
C ARG A 521 -26.40 21.05 1.83
N PHE A 522 -27.38 21.46 1.03
CA PHE A 522 -28.72 21.81 1.44
C PHE A 522 -29.72 20.70 1.13
N GLU A 523 -29.25 19.53 0.68
CA GLU A 523 -30.11 18.43 0.25
C GLU A 523 -31.06 18.89 -0.89
N ILE A 524 -30.53 19.73 -1.78
CA ILE A 524 -31.20 20.23 -2.97
C ILE A 524 -30.56 19.52 -4.16
N ILE A 525 -31.33 18.62 -4.77
CA ILE A 525 -30.89 17.90 -5.97
C ILE A 525 -31.31 18.71 -7.18
N SER A 526 -30.36 19.03 -8.04
CA SER A 526 -30.58 19.83 -9.24
C SER A 526 -29.98 19.17 -10.47
N SER A 527 -30.59 19.41 -11.62
CA SER A 527 -30.03 19.05 -12.92
C SER A 527 -29.18 20.19 -13.45
N CYS A 528 -28.11 19.88 -14.18
CA CYS A 528 -27.31 20.84 -14.94
C CYS A 528 -27.21 20.37 -16.39
N TYR A 529 -27.51 21.24 -17.35
CA TYR A 529 -27.43 20.90 -18.77
C TYR A 529 -27.12 22.11 -19.65
N LEU A 530 -26.58 21.84 -20.84
CA LEU A 530 -26.34 22.83 -21.87
C LEU A 530 -27.66 23.17 -22.59
N LYS A 531 -28.06 24.45 -22.55
CA LYS A 531 -29.18 25.02 -23.28
C LYS A 531 -28.65 25.73 -24.53
N ARG A 532 -29.10 25.28 -25.70
CA ARG A 532 -28.82 25.91 -27.00
C ARG A 532 -30.07 26.67 -27.44
N THR A 533 -29.94 27.97 -27.66
CA THR A 533 -31.03 28.83 -28.15
C THR A 533 -30.55 29.50 -29.43
N TYR A 534 -31.36 29.50 -30.49
CA TYR A 534 -30.98 30.09 -31.77
C TYR A 534 -30.60 31.58 -31.60
N GLY A 535 -29.48 32.00 -32.20
CA GLY A 535 -28.95 33.36 -32.11
C GLY A 535 -28.36 33.76 -30.75
N VAL A 536 -28.29 32.84 -29.77
CA VAL A 536 -27.70 33.08 -28.45
C VAL A 536 -26.55 32.09 -28.24
N LYS A 537 -25.45 32.57 -27.63
CA LYS A 537 -24.35 31.69 -27.23
C LYS A 537 -24.87 30.53 -26.36
N PRO A 538 -24.29 29.32 -26.45
CA PRO A 538 -24.68 28.21 -25.58
C PRO A 538 -24.54 28.59 -24.09
N GLN A 539 -25.53 28.24 -23.28
CA GLN A 539 -25.56 28.57 -21.86
C GLN A 539 -25.85 27.32 -21.03
N TYR A 540 -25.27 27.23 -19.84
CA TYR A 540 -25.51 26.17 -18.89
C TYR A 540 -26.63 26.57 -17.93
N THR A 541 -27.59 25.67 -17.74
CA THR A 541 -28.76 25.90 -16.88
C THR A 541 -28.73 24.93 -15.70
N VAL A 542 -28.80 25.47 -14.48
CA VAL A 542 -29.04 24.68 -13.26
C VAL A 542 -30.48 24.85 -12.86
N VAL A 543 -31.13 23.74 -12.53
CA VAL A 543 -32.57 23.73 -12.36
C VAL A 543 -33.01 22.77 -11.27
N ILE A 544 -33.99 23.22 -10.49
CA ILE A 544 -34.56 22.53 -9.35
C ILE A 544 -36.04 22.30 -9.67
N TYR A 545 -36.38 21.04 -9.90
CA TYR A 545 -37.73 20.60 -10.27
C TYR A 545 -38.46 19.90 -9.13
N ASP A 546 -37.73 19.15 -8.32
CA ASP A 546 -38.28 18.21 -7.35
C ASP A 546 -38.82 18.92 -6.11
N LEU A 547 -39.97 18.46 -5.62
CA LEU A 547 -40.69 19.12 -4.52
C LEU A 547 -39.88 19.15 -3.22
N HIS A 548 -39.14 18.09 -2.90
CA HIS A 548 -38.27 18.05 -1.71
C HIS A 548 -37.15 19.08 -1.85
N SER A 549 -36.53 19.13 -3.02
CA SER A 549 -35.46 20.07 -3.33
C SER A 549 -35.94 21.53 -3.34
N LEU A 550 -37.14 21.80 -3.86
CA LEU A 550 -37.78 23.13 -3.83
C LEU A 550 -38.12 23.59 -2.42
N ARG A 551 -38.61 22.69 -1.55
CA ARG A 551 -38.82 22.98 -0.12
C ARG A 551 -37.52 23.34 0.58
N ASN A 552 -36.46 22.57 0.34
CA ASN A 552 -35.14 22.84 0.89
C ASN A 552 -34.54 24.14 0.36
N PHE A 553 -34.74 24.44 -0.92
CA PHE A 553 -34.38 25.73 -1.52
C PHE A 553 -35.10 26.88 -0.81
N ARG A 554 -36.43 26.79 -0.64
CA ARG A 554 -37.22 27.82 0.06
C ARG A 554 -36.78 28.04 1.50
N LYS A 555 -36.45 26.96 2.21
CA LYS A 555 -36.04 26.96 3.62
C LYS A 555 -34.65 27.55 3.83
N HIS A 556 -33.69 27.18 2.99
CA HIS A 556 -32.28 27.49 3.22
C HIS A 556 -31.77 28.67 2.40
N ILE A 557 -32.18 28.76 1.13
CA ILE A 557 -31.68 29.76 0.18
C ILE A 557 -32.76 30.81 -0.03
N GLY A 558 -33.85 30.48 -0.72
CA GLY A 558 -34.96 31.38 -1.02
C GLY A 558 -34.56 32.58 -1.87
N PHE A 559 -35.50 33.50 -2.11
CA PHE A 559 -35.26 34.74 -2.84
C PHE A 559 -35.41 35.96 -1.94
N SER A 560 -34.86 37.08 -2.38
CA SER A 560 -35.13 38.39 -1.82
C SER A 560 -36.39 39.04 -2.35
N SER A 561 -36.80 38.71 -3.57
CA SER A 561 -38.05 39.18 -4.17
C SER A 561 -39.25 38.47 -3.55
N SER A 562 -40.22 39.25 -3.03
CA SER A 562 -41.49 38.70 -2.54
C SER A 562 -42.26 37.99 -3.66
N GLY A 563 -42.23 38.52 -4.88
CA GLY A 563 -42.88 37.94 -6.05
C GLY A 563 -42.32 36.57 -6.44
N LYS A 564 -40.99 36.42 -6.48
CA LYS A 564 -40.34 35.11 -6.74
C LYS A 564 -40.67 34.09 -5.64
N ASN A 565 -40.67 34.52 -4.37
CA ASN A 565 -41.06 33.66 -3.25
C ASN A 565 -42.53 33.25 -3.30
N ALA A 566 -43.45 34.16 -3.65
CA ALA A 566 -44.88 33.84 -3.79
C ALA A 566 -45.13 32.81 -4.89
N LYS A 567 -44.44 32.94 -6.04
CA LYS A 567 -44.48 31.93 -7.11
C LYS A 567 -43.97 30.58 -6.62
N LEU A 568 -42.84 30.55 -5.89
CA LEU A 568 -42.29 29.33 -5.32
C LEU A 568 -43.27 28.67 -4.34
N GLU A 569 -43.88 29.43 -3.44
CA GLU A 569 -44.93 28.93 -2.53
C GLU A 569 -46.14 28.39 -3.29
N GLY A 570 -46.52 29.03 -4.40
CA GLY A 570 -47.55 28.53 -5.31
C GLY A 570 -47.24 27.13 -5.85
N ILE A 571 -45.98 26.87 -6.24
CA ILE A 571 -45.53 25.54 -6.67
C ILE A 571 -45.63 24.53 -5.52
N LEU A 572 -45.20 24.93 -4.31
CA LEU A 572 -45.20 24.06 -3.13
C LEU A 572 -46.62 23.68 -2.67
N ARG A 573 -47.58 24.60 -2.78
CA ARG A 573 -49.00 24.37 -2.46
C ARG A 573 -49.74 23.60 -3.54
N GLY A 574 -49.41 23.84 -4.82
CA GLY A 574 -50.19 23.39 -5.97
C GLY A 574 -50.19 21.88 -6.23
N GLY A 575 -49.46 21.05 -5.48
CA GLY A 575 -49.49 19.58 -5.56
C GLY A 575 -49.05 18.95 -6.89
N LYS A 576 -48.83 19.75 -7.94
CA LYS A 576 -48.45 19.35 -9.31
C LYS A 576 -46.94 19.34 -9.54
N ALA A 577 -46.13 19.40 -8.48
CA ALA A 577 -44.68 19.29 -8.60
C ALA A 577 -44.27 17.83 -8.78
N HIS A 578 -43.52 17.55 -9.83
CA HIS A 578 -43.11 16.21 -10.17
C HIS A 578 -42.03 15.66 -9.23
N THR A 579 -42.30 14.56 -8.53
CA THR A 579 -41.30 13.79 -7.76
C THR A 579 -40.62 12.76 -8.67
N TYR A 580 -39.69 13.23 -9.50
CA TYR A 580 -38.87 12.35 -10.37
C TYR A 580 -37.41 12.23 -9.95
N VAL A 581 -36.92 13.11 -9.07
CA VAL A 581 -35.48 13.22 -8.77
C VAL A 581 -35.12 12.57 -7.44
N ASN A 582 -35.86 12.84 -6.37
CA ASN A 582 -35.60 12.26 -5.05
C ASN A 582 -36.15 10.83 -4.93
N GLN A 583 -35.56 9.90 -5.70
CA GLN A 583 -35.97 8.50 -5.82
C GLN A 583 -35.14 7.59 -4.90
N ILE A 584 -35.78 6.59 -4.29
CA ILE A 584 -35.15 5.58 -3.43
C ILE A 584 -34.12 4.76 -4.24
N PRO A 585 -32.93 4.42 -3.71
CA PRO A 585 -31.87 3.67 -4.40
C PRO A 585 -32.16 2.18 -4.55
N VAL A 586 -33.40 1.79 -4.85
CA VAL A 586 -33.79 0.38 -4.99
C VAL A 586 -34.72 0.15 -6.18
N ARG A 587 -34.66 -1.05 -6.73
CA ARG A 587 -35.46 -1.51 -7.86
C ARG A 587 -36.68 -2.30 -7.41
N GLY A 588 -37.74 -2.27 -8.22
CA GLY A 588 -38.99 -2.99 -7.91
C GLY A 588 -38.81 -4.50 -7.83
N GLY A 589 -38.04 -5.10 -8.75
CA GLY A 589 -37.80 -6.54 -8.74
C GLY A 589 -37.03 -6.99 -7.50
N TRP A 590 -36.08 -6.18 -7.03
CA TRP A 590 -35.36 -6.44 -5.78
C TRP A 590 -36.30 -6.45 -4.56
N VAL A 591 -37.16 -5.43 -4.44
CA VAL A 591 -38.17 -5.38 -3.35
C VAL A 591 -39.14 -6.55 -3.43
N ARG A 592 -39.49 -7.01 -4.64
CA ARG A 592 -40.36 -8.18 -4.84
C ARG A 592 -39.71 -9.45 -4.27
N LYS A 593 -38.44 -9.70 -4.59
CA LYS A 593 -37.68 -10.85 -4.06
C LYS A 593 -37.65 -10.86 -2.53
N LEU A 594 -37.46 -9.70 -1.90
CA LEU A 594 -37.56 -9.59 -0.44
C LEU A 594 -38.98 -9.90 0.07
N GLY A 595 -40.02 -9.50 -0.67
CA GLY A 595 -41.40 -9.81 -0.33
C GLY A 595 -41.72 -11.30 -0.45
N ASP A 596 -41.12 -11.99 -1.42
CA ASP A 596 -41.32 -13.42 -1.68
C ASP A 596 -40.85 -14.28 -0.48
N GLU A 597 -39.77 -13.89 0.20
CA GLU A 597 -39.30 -14.52 1.46
C GLU A 597 -40.37 -14.51 2.57
N LEU A 598 -41.27 -13.52 2.56
CA LEU A 598 -42.39 -13.38 3.49
C LEU A 598 -43.74 -13.82 2.88
N ARG A 599 -43.70 -14.43 1.69
CA ARG A 599 -44.86 -14.86 0.90
C ARG A 599 -45.86 -13.71 0.69
N MET A 600 -45.34 -12.50 0.43
CA MET A 600 -46.15 -11.33 0.11
C MET A 600 -46.71 -11.45 -1.31
N LEU A 601 -47.90 -10.88 -1.53
CA LEU A 601 -48.61 -10.88 -2.80
C LEU A 601 -48.62 -9.48 -3.39
N ARG A 602 -48.88 -9.35 -4.70
CA ARG A 602 -49.06 -8.02 -5.34
C ARG A 602 -50.16 -7.19 -4.69
N SER A 603 -51.20 -7.84 -4.15
CA SER A 603 -52.29 -7.17 -3.42
C SER A 603 -51.85 -6.51 -2.11
N ASP A 604 -50.73 -6.93 -1.51
CA ASP A 604 -50.18 -6.26 -0.32
C ASP A 604 -49.56 -4.89 -0.65
N PHE A 605 -49.29 -4.64 -1.93
CA PHE A 605 -48.70 -3.41 -2.43
C PHE A 605 -49.66 -2.67 -3.40
N PRO A 606 -50.75 -2.08 -2.88
CA PRO A 606 -51.71 -1.38 -3.72
C PRO A 606 -51.06 -0.14 -4.35
N THR A 607 -51.40 0.15 -5.62
CA THR A 607 -50.97 1.35 -6.37
C THR A 607 -49.45 1.47 -6.62
N THR A 608 -48.71 0.34 -6.64
CA THR A 608 -47.26 0.34 -6.90
C THR A 608 -46.85 -0.51 -8.11
N SER A 609 -47.78 -0.85 -8.99
CA SER A 609 -47.54 -1.65 -10.22
C SER A 609 -46.37 -1.10 -11.04
N ASN A 610 -46.38 0.20 -11.32
CA ASN A 610 -45.38 0.84 -12.18
C ASN A 610 -43.96 0.77 -11.60
N PHE A 611 -43.81 0.70 -10.27
CA PHE A 611 -42.51 0.50 -9.63
C PHE A 611 -42.02 -0.93 -9.80
N PHE A 612 -42.92 -1.89 -9.59
CA PHE A 612 -42.66 -3.31 -9.73
C PHE A 612 -42.49 -3.79 -11.18
N ASN A 613 -42.94 -2.99 -12.15
CA ASN A 613 -42.74 -3.17 -13.60
C ASN A 613 -41.57 -2.34 -14.15
N ASP A 614 -40.84 -1.61 -13.30
CA ASP A 614 -39.78 -0.66 -13.68
C ASP A 614 -40.17 0.47 -14.68
N GLU A 615 -41.46 0.71 -14.83
CA GLU A 615 -41.95 1.86 -15.60
C GLU A 615 -41.58 3.18 -14.91
N ARG A 616 -41.59 3.20 -13.56
CA ARG A 616 -41.32 4.41 -12.77
C ARG A 616 -40.62 4.11 -11.44
N ASN A 617 -39.53 4.84 -11.17
CA ASN A 617 -38.87 4.82 -9.86
C ASN A 617 -39.80 5.39 -8.77
N MET A 618 -39.53 5.02 -7.51
CA MET A 618 -40.35 5.43 -6.37
C MET A 618 -39.66 6.49 -5.52
N SER A 619 -40.37 7.54 -5.14
CA SER A 619 -39.86 8.54 -4.18
C SER A 619 -39.73 7.95 -2.77
N TYR A 620 -38.82 8.49 -1.96
CA TYR A 620 -38.65 8.11 -0.54
C TYR A 620 -39.96 8.12 0.26
N ASP A 621 -40.79 9.16 0.12
CA ASP A 621 -42.04 9.30 0.88
C ASP A 621 -43.08 8.24 0.52
N VAL A 622 -43.18 7.89 -0.77
CA VAL A 622 -44.07 6.82 -1.23
C VAL A 622 -43.53 5.46 -0.79
N PHE A 623 -42.22 5.25 -0.85
CA PHE A 623 -41.57 4.01 -0.42
C PHE A 623 -41.85 3.71 1.06
N LYS A 624 -41.70 4.69 1.95
CA LYS A 624 -42.05 4.53 3.37
C LYS A 624 -43.53 4.18 3.55
N ARG A 625 -44.42 4.92 2.88
CA ARG A 625 -45.88 4.77 3.06
C ARG A 625 -46.42 3.45 2.48
N ARG A 626 -45.89 2.99 1.36
CA ARG A 626 -46.42 1.84 0.59
C ARG A 626 -45.62 0.56 0.77
N ILE A 627 -44.29 0.62 0.78
CA ILE A 627 -43.42 -0.56 0.86
C ILE A 627 -43.13 -0.90 2.32
N ILE A 628 -42.43 -0.02 3.05
CA ILE A 628 -42.02 -0.28 4.44
C ILE A 628 -43.23 -0.62 5.32
N ASN A 629 -44.33 0.13 5.19
CA ASN A 629 -45.55 -0.16 5.95
C ASN A 629 -46.21 -1.49 5.57
N ALA A 630 -46.12 -1.93 4.30
CA ALA A 630 -46.65 -3.24 3.89
C ALA A 630 -45.84 -4.38 4.52
N PHE A 631 -44.51 -4.29 4.51
CA PHE A 631 -43.65 -5.24 5.20
C PHE A 631 -43.91 -5.26 6.72
N ARG A 632 -44.03 -4.10 7.36
CA ARG A 632 -44.39 -4.01 8.80
C ARG A 632 -45.72 -4.67 9.10
N LYS A 633 -46.76 -4.42 8.28
CA LYS A 633 -48.07 -5.06 8.42
C LYS A 633 -47.98 -6.58 8.26
N ARG A 634 -47.21 -7.05 7.28
CA ARG A 634 -47.02 -8.49 7.04
C ARG A 634 -46.30 -9.16 8.21
N ILE A 635 -45.22 -8.58 8.71
CA ILE A 635 -44.47 -9.11 9.85
C ILE A 635 -45.35 -9.17 11.10
N LYS A 636 -46.15 -8.12 11.35
CA LYS A 636 -47.14 -8.12 12.44
C LYS A 636 -48.16 -9.27 12.26
N SER A 637 -48.72 -9.42 11.06
CA SER A 637 -49.65 -10.51 10.75
C SER A 637 -49.04 -11.90 10.92
N ILE A 638 -47.77 -12.10 10.56
CA ILE A 638 -47.06 -13.38 10.78
C ILE A 638 -46.86 -13.62 12.28
N ARG A 639 -46.51 -12.58 13.05
CA ARG A 639 -46.32 -12.67 14.51
C ARG A 639 -47.61 -13.09 15.22
N GLU A 640 -48.75 -12.59 14.75
CA GLU A 640 -50.10 -12.87 15.28
C GLU A 640 -50.76 -14.12 14.64
N ALA A 641 -50.08 -14.82 13.73
CA ALA A 641 -50.70 -15.87 12.91
C ALA A 641 -51.08 -17.15 13.66
N ARG A 642 -50.57 -17.37 14.88
CA ARG A 642 -50.72 -18.65 15.61
C ARG A 642 -52.20 -18.99 15.81
N SER A 643 -52.61 -20.19 15.41
CA SER A 643 -53.95 -20.72 15.62
C SER A 643 -53.88 -22.21 15.92
N SER A 644 -54.86 -22.72 16.68
CA SER A 644 -55.08 -24.16 16.90
C SER A 644 -55.69 -24.85 15.68
N ASN A 645 -56.32 -24.08 14.78
CA ASN A 645 -56.83 -24.54 13.49
C ASN A 645 -55.69 -24.52 12.45
N LEU A 646 -55.28 -25.70 11.96
CA LEU A 646 -54.17 -25.84 11.00
C LEU A 646 -54.43 -25.11 9.69
N ARG A 647 -55.65 -25.19 9.14
CA ARG A 647 -56.02 -24.53 7.90
C ARG A 647 -55.92 -23.02 8.06
N GLU A 648 -56.46 -22.49 9.15
CA GLU A 648 -56.39 -21.06 9.47
C GLU A 648 -54.93 -20.60 9.63
N TYR A 649 -54.12 -21.35 10.40
CA TYR A 649 -52.71 -21.01 10.63
C TYR A 649 -51.91 -21.02 9.33
N ARG A 650 -52.06 -22.06 8.51
CA ARG A 650 -51.45 -22.18 7.18
C ARG A 650 -51.86 -21.02 6.28
N MET A 651 -53.14 -20.68 6.24
CA MET A 651 -53.67 -19.58 5.42
C MET A 651 -53.13 -18.21 5.86
N LYS A 652 -53.03 -17.94 7.17
CA LYS A 652 -52.41 -16.71 7.71
C LYS A 652 -50.93 -16.60 7.32
N LEU A 653 -50.19 -17.71 7.35
CA LEU A 653 -48.81 -17.76 6.87
C LEU A 653 -48.69 -17.79 5.34
N ARG A 654 -49.77 -18.06 4.61
CA ARG A 654 -49.83 -18.26 3.15
C ARG A 654 -48.96 -19.42 2.68
N VAL A 655 -48.93 -20.49 3.47
CA VAL A 655 -48.19 -21.70 3.15
C VAL A 655 -49.02 -22.60 2.22
N LYS A 656 -48.43 -23.09 1.13
CA LYS A 656 -49.14 -24.00 0.22
C LYS A 656 -49.13 -25.42 0.81
N PRO A 657 -50.22 -26.19 0.64
CA PRO A 657 -50.26 -27.60 1.07
C PRO A 657 -49.12 -28.45 0.49
N THR A 658 -48.69 -28.13 -0.75
CA THR A 658 -47.56 -28.78 -1.43
C THR A 658 -46.23 -28.60 -0.69
N ASP A 659 -45.99 -27.42 -0.12
CA ASP A 659 -44.73 -27.11 0.59
C ASP A 659 -44.64 -27.95 1.87
N ILE A 660 -45.78 -28.10 2.56
CA ILE A 660 -45.89 -28.92 3.77
C ILE A 660 -45.70 -30.39 3.41
N ALA A 661 -46.41 -30.88 2.39
CA ALA A 661 -46.34 -32.26 1.92
C ALA A 661 -44.90 -32.66 1.57
N LYS A 662 -44.19 -31.79 0.84
CA LYS A 662 -42.77 -31.99 0.51
C LYS A 662 -41.89 -32.02 1.76
N ALA A 663 -42.11 -31.12 2.72
CA ALA A 663 -41.32 -31.06 3.94
C ALA A 663 -41.50 -32.27 4.87
N ILE A 664 -42.69 -32.88 4.87
CA ILE A 664 -42.99 -34.07 5.69
C ILE A 664 -42.83 -35.40 4.92
N GLY A 665 -42.40 -35.35 3.65
CA GLY A 665 -42.19 -36.53 2.81
C GLY A 665 -43.49 -37.31 2.49
N LYS A 666 -44.62 -36.62 2.38
CA LYS A 666 -45.95 -37.24 2.11
C LYS A 666 -46.60 -36.65 0.87
N SER A 667 -47.62 -37.34 0.36
CA SER A 667 -48.54 -36.77 -0.64
C SER A 667 -49.36 -35.62 -0.02
N VAL A 668 -50.06 -34.84 -0.86
CA VAL A 668 -50.82 -33.67 -0.39
C VAL A 668 -52.08 -34.07 0.41
N TYR A 669 -52.64 -35.26 0.16
CA TYR A 669 -53.87 -35.74 0.79
C TYR A 669 -53.81 -35.77 2.34
N PRO A 670 -52.76 -36.32 2.99
CA PRO A 670 -52.57 -36.22 4.44
C PRO A 670 -52.62 -34.81 5.04
N VAL A 671 -52.26 -33.77 4.27
CA VAL A 671 -52.32 -32.38 4.73
C VAL A 671 -53.77 -31.91 4.81
N TYR A 672 -54.58 -32.19 3.79
CA TYR A 672 -56.01 -31.86 3.79
C TYR A 672 -56.79 -32.64 4.86
N ALA A 673 -56.49 -33.94 5.01
CA ALA A 673 -57.11 -34.77 6.04
C ALA A 673 -56.80 -34.26 7.46
N ALA A 674 -55.57 -33.78 7.71
CA ALA A 674 -55.19 -33.21 9.00
C ALA A 674 -55.86 -31.85 9.28
N GLU A 675 -56.19 -31.08 8.24
CA GLU A 675 -56.92 -29.81 8.34
C GLU A 675 -58.39 -29.99 8.73
N THR A 676 -59.03 -31.10 8.33
CA THR A 676 -60.43 -31.42 8.65
C THR A 676 -60.60 -32.24 9.94
N GLY A 677 -59.52 -32.58 10.64
CA GLY A 677 -59.56 -33.27 11.94
C GLY A 677 -59.10 -34.73 11.93
N GLY A 678 -58.68 -35.29 10.78
CA GLY A 678 -58.10 -36.63 10.68
C GLY A 678 -56.61 -36.72 11.08
N TYR A 679 -56.10 -37.95 11.26
CA TYR A 679 -54.67 -38.29 11.48
C TYR A 679 -53.90 -37.42 12.51
N SER A 680 -53.99 -37.77 13.80
CA SER A 680 -53.33 -37.07 14.92
C SER A 680 -51.80 -36.92 14.75
N ARG A 681 -51.12 -37.91 14.17
CA ARG A 681 -49.66 -37.89 13.93
C ARG A 681 -49.26 -36.86 12.88
N SER A 682 -49.95 -36.83 11.74
CA SER A 682 -49.72 -35.83 10.69
C SER A 682 -50.06 -34.41 11.18
N ARG A 683 -51.07 -34.26 12.04
CA ARG A 683 -51.43 -32.96 12.64
C ARG A 683 -50.26 -32.36 13.45
N LYS A 684 -49.58 -33.17 14.27
CA LYS A 684 -48.41 -32.73 15.05
C LYS A 684 -47.23 -32.34 14.16
N GLU A 685 -46.94 -33.13 13.12
CA GLU A 685 -45.88 -32.86 12.15
C GLU A 685 -46.10 -31.53 11.41
N ILE A 686 -47.33 -31.30 10.93
CA ILE A 686 -47.71 -30.06 10.23
C ILE A 686 -47.62 -28.86 11.16
N MET A 687 -48.11 -28.98 12.40
CA MET A 687 -48.05 -27.89 13.38
C MET A 687 -46.60 -27.48 13.67
N LYS A 688 -45.71 -28.47 13.85
CA LYS A 688 -44.27 -28.25 14.06
C LYS A 688 -43.65 -27.53 12.87
N PHE A 689 -43.97 -27.94 11.65
CA PHE A 689 -43.51 -27.29 10.41
C PHE A 689 -43.99 -25.84 10.31
N LEU A 690 -45.27 -25.56 10.56
CA LEU A 690 -45.82 -24.20 10.51
C LEU A 690 -45.19 -23.29 11.57
N ASP A 691 -44.94 -23.80 12.79
CA ASP A 691 -44.23 -23.04 13.83
C ASP A 691 -42.76 -22.77 13.44
N SER A 692 -42.07 -23.74 12.82
CA SER A 692 -40.70 -23.49 12.30
C SER A 692 -40.69 -22.47 11.17
N GLU A 693 -41.64 -22.55 10.22
CA GLU A 693 -41.76 -21.59 9.13
C GLU A 693 -42.11 -20.20 9.66
N ARG A 694 -43.01 -20.07 10.64
CA ARG A 694 -43.31 -18.78 11.28
C ARG A 694 -42.06 -18.16 11.89
N LYS A 695 -41.29 -18.94 12.65
CA LYS A 695 -40.03 -18.47 13.27
C LYS A 695 -39.01 -18.04 12.19
N ARG A 696 -38.85 -18.84 11.13
CA ARG A 696 -37.97 -18.53 9.98
C ARG A 696 -38.38 -17.21 9.31
N MET A 697 -39.66 -17.05 9.00
CA MET A 697 -40.20 -15.84 8.36
C MET A 697 -40.09 -14.61 9.25
N LEU A 698 -40.28 -14.74 10.57
CA LEU A 698 -40.10 -13.62 11.51
C LEU A 698 -38.65 -13.16 11.55
N LYS A 699 -37.70 -14.08 11.68
CA LYS A 699 -36.26 -13.77 11.65
C LYS A 699 -35.88 -13.08 10.32
N LYS A 700 -36.30 -13.66 9.19
CA LYS A 700 -36.09 -13.04 7.86
C LYS A 700 -36.76 -11.69 7.73
N GLY A 701 -37.96 -11.52 8.29
CA GLY A 701 -38.68 -10.25 8.28
C GLY A 701 -37.95 -9.13 9.02
N GLU A 702 -37.33 -9.45 10.15
CA GLU A 702 -36.50 -8.50 10.91
C GLU A 702 -35.24 -8.09 10.11
N GLU A 703 -34.53 -9.07 9.52
CA GLU A 703 -33.39 -8.82 8.63
C GLU A 703 -33.77 -7.92 7.43
N ILE A 704 -34.89 -8.23 6.76
CA ILE A 704 -35.40 -7.47 5.62
C ILE A 704 -35.77 -6.05 6.04
N MET A 705 -36.44 -5.88 7.19
CA MET A 705 -36.82 -4.57 7.69
C MET A 705 -35.61 -3.69 7.99
N GLU A 706 -34.54 -4.26 8.56
CA GLU A 706 -33.30 -3.54 8.78
C GLU A 706 -32.70 -3.03 7.46
N ILE A 707 -32.65 -3.90 6.44
CA ILE A 707 -32.17 -3.54 5.09
C ILE A 707 -33.02 -2.43 4.46
N LEU A 708 -34.35 -2.56 4.48
CA LEU A 708 -35.26 -1.55 3.92
C LEU A 708 -35.14 -0.20 4.64
N GLU A 709 -34.96 -0.22 5.97
CA GLU A 709 -34.74 0.99 6.76
C GLU A 709 -33.38 1.62 6.49
N LYS A 710 -32.31 0.83 6.29
CA LYS A 710 -31.00 1.31 5.87
C LYS A 710 -31.08 2.01 4.50
N MET A 711 -31.73 1.39 3.52
CA MET A 711 -31.95 2.00 2.20
C MET A 711 -32.77 3.28 2.27
N TYR A 712 -33.79 3.33 3.14
CA TYR A 712 -34.59 4.55 3.35
C TYR A 712 -33.83 5.68 4.07
N LYS A 713 -32.88 5.34 4.95
CA LYS A 713 -32.00 6.31 5.63
C LYS A 713 -30.76 6.67 4.81
N SER A 714 -30.50 5.93 3.73
CA SER A 714 -29.36 6.14 2.85
C SER A 714 -29.37 7.53 2.24
N ASN A 715 -28.18 8.03 1.95
CA ASN A 715 -28.01 9.35 1.36
C ASN A 715 -27.79 9.26 -0.16
N LEU A 716 -28.52 8.35 -0.81
CA LEU A 716 -28.42 8.09 -2.24
C LEU A 716 -29.73 8.43 -2.97
N ILE A 717 -29.63 8.59 -4.28
CA ILE A 717 -30.76 8.62 -5.19
C ILE A 717 -30.46 7.76 -6.42
N LEU A 718 -31.51 7.32 -7.10
CA LEU A 718 -31.39 6.77 -8.45
C LEU A 718 -31.46 7.86 -9.49
N THR A 719 -30.59 7.74 -10.50
CA THR A 719 -30.70 8.47 -11.75
C THR A 719 -30.67 7.47 -12.92
N LYS A 720 -31.54 7.66 -13.92
CA LYS A 720 -31.61 6.73 -15.07
C LYS A 720 -30.68 7.23 -16.19
N VAL A 721 -29.89 6.35 -16.79
CA VAL A 721 -29.06 6.69 -17.96
C VAL A 721 -29.97 7.06 -19.13
N GLU A 722 -29.77 8.26 -19.67
CA GLU A 722 -30.50 8.80 -20.82
C GLU A 722 -29.78 8.45 -22.12
N SER A 723 -28.46 8.62 -22.14
CA SER A 723 -27.61 8.36 -23.31
C SER A 723 -26.18 8.04 -22.90
N LYS A 724 -25.53 7.19 -23.69
CA LYS A 724 -24.09 6.94 -23.68
C LYS A 724 -23.55 7.24 -25.07
N SER A 725 -22.51 8.06 -25.19
CA SER A 725 -21.86 8.36 -26.47
C SER A 725 -20.35 8.17 -26.38
N VAL A 726 -19.75 7.58 -27.41
CA VAL A 726 -18.30 7.52 -27.56
C VAL A 726 -17.75 8.93 -27.81
N GLN A 727 -16.67 9.27 -27.13
CA GLN A 727 -15.96 10.54 -27.25
C GLN A 727 -14.46 10.28 -27.41
N LYS A 728 -13.76 11.22 -28.06
CA LYS A 728 -12.29 11.23 -28.06
C LYS A 728 -11.81 11.27 -26.61
N GLY A 729 -10.85 10.42 -26.31
CA GLY A 729 -10.21 10.37 -25.01
C GLY A 729 -9.32 11.60 -24.76
N GLY A 730 -8.37 11.47 -23.85
CA GLY A 730 -7.62 12.56 -23.26
C GLY A 730 -7.01 12.11 -21.94
N VAL A 731 -6.80 13.06 -21.04
CA VAL A 731 -6.25 12.79 -19.71
C VAL A 731 -7.36 12.36 -18.77
N PHE A 732 -7.18 11.21 -18.14
CA PHE A 732 -8.07 10.68 -17.12
C PHE A 732 -7.33 10.46 -15.80
N TYR A 733 -8.09 10.55 -14.72
CA TYR A 733 -7.61 10.39 -13.36
C TYR A 733 -8.43 9.35 -12.61
N ASP A 734 -7.76 8.65 -11.69
CA ASP A 734 -8.41 7.78 -10.71
C ASP A 734 -7.86 8.05 -9.31
N LEU A 735 -8.65 7.73 -8.29
CA LEU A 735 -8.36 7.99 -6.89
C LEU A 735 -8.38 6.69 -6.08
N THR A 736 -7.36 6.46 -5.27
CA THR A 736 -7.35 5.36 -4.29
C THR A 736 -8.00 5.81 -2.99
N MET A 737 -9.15 5.22 -2.67
CA MET A 737 -9.98 5.52 -1.50
C MET A 737 -10.11 4.26 -0.62
N PRO A 738 -9.20 4.03 0.34
CA PRO A 738 -9.03 2.72 1.00
C PRO A 738 -10.29 2.20 1.72
N ARG A 739 -11.00 3.07 2.46
CA ARG A 739 -12.15 2.66 3.28
C ARG A 739 -13.45 2.74 2.50
N ASN A 740 -13.65 3.79 1.72
CA ASN A 740 -14.91 4.00 1.00
C ASN A 740 -15.02 3.10 -0.24
N GLN A 741 -13.88 2.72 -0.83
CA GLN A 741 -13.79 1.98 -2.09
C GLN A 741 -14.55 2.66 -3.26
N SER A 742 -14.87 3.95 -3.10
CA SER A 742 -15.61 4.78 -4.03
C SER A 742 -15.30 6.25 -3.78
N PHE A 743 -15.56 7.10 -4.76
CA PHE A 743 -15.54 8.55 -4.59
C PHE A 743 -16.77 9.19 -5.25
N ILE A 744 -17.06 10.45 -4.90
CA ILE A 744 -18.17 11.20 -5.48
C ILE A 744 -17.63 12.10 -6.60
N ALA A 745 -18.13 11.89 -7.81
CA ALA A 745 -17.72 12.57 -9.04
C ALA A 745 -18.94 13.13 -9.76
N ASN A 746 -19.00 14.45 -9.98
CA ASN A 746 -20.17 15.11 -10.59
C ASN A 746 -21.52 14.71 -9.95
N SER A 747 -21.53 14.45 -8.63
CA SER A 747 -22.65 13.91 -7.82
C SER A 747 -22.92 12.41 -7.92
N LEU A 748 -22.32 11.70 -8.88
CA LEU A 748 -22.42 10.24 -9.00
C LEU A 748 -21.46 9.56 -8.02
N VAL A 749 -21.84 8.37 -7.55
CA VAL A 749 -20.94 7.49 -6.80
C VAL A 749 -20.22 6.61 -7.81
N VAL A 750 -18.90 6.74 -7.87
CA VAL A 750 -18.04 6.01 -8.82
C VAL A 750 -17.07 5.10 -8.10
N HIS A 751 -16.76 3.96 -8.71
CA HIS A 751 -15.89 2.94 -8.14
C HIS A 751 -14.41 3.41 -8.16
N ASN A 752 -13.59 2.90 -7.23
CA ASN A 752 -12.15 3.17 -7.18
C ASN A 752 -11.32 1.99 -7.75
N SER A 753 -10.11 2.18 -8.25
CA SER A 753 -9.32 1.01 -8.71
C SER A 753 -8.67 0.15 -7.61
N ALA A 754 -8.83 0.48 -6.32
CA ALA A 754 -8.02 -0.09 -5.22
C ALA A 754 -8.13 -1.62 -5.09
N ARG A 755 -9.33 -2.19 -5.20
CA ARG A 755 -9.54 -3.66 -5.10
C ARG A 755 -8.91 -4.45 -6.25
N ARG A 756 -8.77 -3.84 -7.43
CA ARG A 756 -8.11 -4.48 -8.58
C ARG A 756 -6.60 -4.52 -8.36
N TYR A 757 -6.02 -3.49 -7.76
CA TYR A 757 -4.60 -3.47 -7.46
C TYR A 757 -4.24 -4.43 -6.34
N GLU A 758 -4.97 -4.48 -5.23
CA GLU A 758 -4.73 -5.48 -4.17
C GLU A 758 -4.82 -6.91 -4.71
N ARG A 759 -5.88 -7.25 -5.47
CA ARG A 759 -5.99 -8.60 -6.07
C ARG A 759 -4.95 -8.89 -7.14
N LEU A 760 -4.62 -7.93 -8.02
CA LEU A 760 -3.56 -8.14 -9.01
C LEU A 760 -2.19 -8.21 -8.36
N ILE A 761 -1.97 -7.51 -7.24
CA ILE A 761 -0.76 -7.59 -6.44
C ILE A 761 -0.70 -8.97 -5.77
N GLU A 762 -1.75 -9.41 -5.08
CA GLU A 762 -1.83 -10.75 -4.48
C GLU A 762 -1.64 -11.85 -5.54
N GLU A 763 -2.39 -11.84 -6.65
CA GLU A 763 -2.24 -12.81 -7.73
C GLU A 763 -0.85 -12.75 -8.40
N SER A 764 -0.26 -11.55 -8.54
CA SER A 764 1.08 -11.40 -9.12
C SER A 764 2.18 -11.81 -8.15
N ILE A 765 1.98 -11.63 -6.85
CA ILE A 765 2.88 -12.08 -5.79
C ILE A 765 2.79 -13.59 -5.67
N GLU A 766 1.60 -14.18 -5.68
CA GLU A 766 1.42 -15.64 -5.71
C GLU A 766 2.07 -16.26 -6.95
N LYS A 767 1.88 -15.67 -8.14
CA LYS A 767 2.58 -16.12 -9.37
C LYS A 767 4.09 -15.96 -9.25
N TYR A 768 4.56 -14.91 -8.59
CA TYR A 768 5.98 -14.68 -8.36
C TYR A 768 6.58 -15.73 -7.41
N TYR A 769 5.91 -16.03 -6.30
CA TYR A 769 6.27 -17.09 -5.37
C TYR A 769 6.22 -18.47 -6.02
N ARG A 770 5.22 -18.75 -6.87
CA ARG A 770 5.18 -19.99 -7.65
C ARG A 770 6.38 -20.14 -8.56
N ARG A 771 6.78 -19.08 -9.27
CA ARG A 771 7.99 -19.09 -10.12
C ARG A 771 9.28 -19.30 -9.31
N ILE A 772 9.36 -18.79 -8.08
CA ILE A 772 10.49 -19.06 -7.18
C ILE A 772 10.50 -20.53 -6.79
N GLY A 773 9.34 -21.09 -6.40
CA GLY A 773 9.23 -22.51 -6.04
C GLY A 773 9.57 -23.45 -7.19
N GLU A 774 9.05 -23.19 -8.39
CA GLU A 774 9.41 -23.93 -9.62
C GLU A 774 10.93 -23.86 -9.88
N ALA A 775 11.54 -22.69 -9.71
CA ALA A 775 12.98 -22.54 -9.85
C ALA A 775 13.78 -23.27 -8.76
N MET A 776 13.27 -23.34 -7.53
CA MET A 776 13.87 -24.14 -6.45
C MET A 776 13.83 -25.61 -6.81
N ASP A 777 12.71 -26.10 -7.33
CA ASP A 777 12.54 -27.50 -7.73
C ASP A 777 13.49 -27.88 -8.86
N GLU A 778 13.55 -27.06 -9.91
CA GLU A 778 14.46 -27.25 -11.05
C GLU A 778 15.93 -27.27 -10.62
N VAL A 779 16.32 -26.37 -9.72
CA VAL A 779 17.72 -26.21 -9.31
C VAL A 779 18.12 -27.25 -8.28
N PHE A 780 17.35 -27.42 -7.21
CA PHE A 780 17.78 -28.16 -6.03
C PHE A 780 17.48 -29.67 -6.10
N LEU A 781 16.39 -30.11 -6.73
CA LEU A 781 16.09 -31.55 -6.84
C LEU A 781 17.12 -32.30 -7.70
N ASN A 782 17.77 -31.61 -8.63
CA ASN A 782 18.80 -32.18 -9.50
C ASN A 782 20.18 -32.25 -8.84
N ILE A 783 20.35 -31.74 -7.62
CA ILE A 783 21.63 -31.74 -6.91
C ILE A 783 21.76 -33.02 -6.09
N LYS A 784 22.68 -33.91 -6.51
CA LYS A 784 23.04 -35.10 -5.73
C LYS A 784 23.73 -34.67 -4.42
N GLY A 785 23.22 -35.14 -3.29
CA GLY A 785 23.80 -34.90 -1.96
C GLY A 785 23.27 -33.64 -1.25
N LEU A 786 22.20 -33.01 -1.74
CA LEU A 786 21.56 -31.87 -1.06
C LEU A 786 21.00 -32.28 0.30
N LYS A 787 21.47 -31.64 1.38
CA LYS A 787 21.01 -31.89 2.76
C LYS A 787 19.72 -31.14 3.11
N GLY A 788 19.56 -29.95 2.54
CA GLY A 788 18.38 -29.10 2.73
C GLY A 788 18.59 -27.68 2.21
N VAL A 789 17.55 -26.86 2.33
CA VAL A 789 17.49 -25.49 1.81
C VAL A 789 17.24 -24.50 2.96
N ILE A 790 17.91 -23.36 2.94
CA ILE A 790 17.74 -22.27 3.89
C ILE A 790 17.20 -21.05 3.15
N VAL A 791 16.14 -20.42 3.70
CA VAL A 791 15.46 -19.29 3.08
C VAL A 791 15.72 -18.02 3.91
N GLY A 792 16.22 -16.97 3.28
CA GLY A 792 16.56 -15.68 3.91
C GLY A 792 15.89 -14.49 3.23
N GLY A 793 15.68 -13.40 3.96
CA GLY A 793 15.17 -12.16 3.35
C GLY A 793 14.76 -11.05 4.34
N PRO A 794 14.71 -9.78 3.89
CA PRO A 794 14.19 -8.68 4.68
C PRO A 794 12.64 -8.67 4.70
N GLY A 795 12.05 -8.60 5.89
CA GLY A 795 10.61 -8.40 6.08
C GLY A 795 9.73 -9.65 5.90
N PRO A 796 8.39 -9.48 5.70
CA PRO A 796 7.41 -10.56 5.78
C PRO A 796 7.33 -11.46 4.53
N ALA A 797 7.98 -11.09 3.42
CA ALA A 797 7.88 -11.81 2.15
C ALA A 797 8.31 -13.28 2.25
N LYS A 798 9.36 -13.58 3.03
CA LYS A 798 9.80 -14.95 3.30
C LYS A 798 8.79 -15.74 4.13
N GLU A 799 8.09 -15.10 5.06
CA GLU A 799 7.06 -15.76 5.86
C GLU A 799 5.87 -16.16 5.01
N ASP A 800 5.43 -15.27 4.11
CA ASP A 800 4.30 -15.53 3.22
C ASP A 800 4.63 -16.59 2.16
N PHE A 801 5.85 -16.59 1.64
CA PHE A 801 6.38 -17.67 0.79
C PHE A 801 6.35 -19.03 1.52
N MET A 802 6.78 -19.05 2.78
CA MET A 802 6.79 -20.27 3.61
C MET A 802 5.39 -20.74 4.02
N LYS A 803 4.40 -19.85 4.14
CA LYS A 803 2.99 -20.22 4.35
C LYS A 803 2.39 -20.88 3.11
N LEU A 804 2.70 -20.36 1.92
CA LEU A 804 2.16 -20.86 0.65
C LEU A 804 2.81 -22.17 0.20
N LYS A 805 4.05 -22.46 0.63
CA LYS A 805 4.84 -23.65 0.27
C LYS A 805 4.78 -24.00 -1.23
N PRO A 806 5.12 -23.08 -2.14
CA PRO A 806 4.94 -23.26 -3.58
C PRO A 806 6.04 -24.14 -4.24
N PHE A 807 6.75 -24.96 -3.47
CA PHE A 807 7.89 -25.78 -3.88
C PHE A 807 7.66 -27.26 -3.50
N ASN A 808 8.40 -28.16 -4.12
CA ASN A 808 8.23 -29.60 -3.96
C ASN A 808 8.47 -30.06 -2.52
N TYR A 809 7.60 -30.94 -2.03
CA TYR A 809 7.66 -31.50 -0.67
C TYR A 809 8.95 -32.29 -0.36
N GLN A 810 9.69 -32.72 -1.39
CA GLN A 810 10.97 -33.41 -1.23
C GLN A 810 12.10 -32.47 -0.79
N LEU A 811 11.95 -31.15 -0.99
CA LEU A 811 12.92 -30.17 -0.51
C LEU A 811 12.73 -29.93 1.00
N LYS A 812 13.71 -30.36 1.80
CA LYS A 812 13.73 -30.13 3.25
C LYS A 812 14.21 -28.70 3.55
N ILE A 813 13.35 -27.87 4.13
CA ILE A 813 13.74 -26.54 4.61
C ILE A 813 14.37 -26.67 6.01
N LEU A 814 15.63 -26.24 6.15
CA LEU A 814 16.38 -26.33 7.42
C LEU A 814 16.10 -25.13 8.34
N GLY A 815 15.82 -23.96 7.78
CA GLY A 815 15.52 -22.77 8.56
C GLY A 815 15.16 -21.55 7.72
N VAL A 816 14.63 -20.53 8.41
CA VAL A 816 14.29 -19.22 7.84
C VAL A 816 15.05 -18.14 8.60
N VAL A 817 15.76 -17.26 7.89
CA VAL A 817 16.68 -16.30 8.50
C VAL A 817 16.37 -14.86 8.06
N ASP A 818 16.43 -13.92 8.98
CA ASP A 818 16.35 -12.48 8.66
C ASP A 818 17.67 -11.97 8.08
N THR A 819 17.63 -11.40 6.87
CA THR A 819 18.77 -10.73 6.22
C THR A 819 18.42 -9.28 5.87
N GLY A 820 19.44 -8.42 5.70
CA GLY A 820 19.26 -7.02 5.31
C GLY A 820 19.07 -6.81 3.81
N TYR A 821 19.59 -7.72 2.99
CA TYR A 821 19.61 -7.62 1.51
C TYR A 821 19.29 -8.96 0.83
N THR A 822 19.05 -8.94 -0.48
CA THR A 822 18.58 -10.10 -1.31
C THR A 822 19.46 -10.45 -2.51
N GLU A 823 20.39 -9.56 -2.87
CA GLU A 823 21.34 -9.77 -3.97
C GLU A 823 22.54 -10.62 -3.52
N GLU A 824 23.70 -10.47 -4.17
CA GLU A 824 24.94 -11.16 -3.80
C GLU A 824 25.35 -10.94 -2.34
N TYR A 825 25.13 -9.74 -1.81
CA TYR A 825 25.35 -9.43 -0.40
C TYR A 825 24.36 -10.17 0.52
N GLY A 826 23.11 -10.33 0.09
CA GLY A 826 22.09 -11.07 0.84
C GLY A 826 22.40 -12.55 0.97
N VAL A 827 22.93 -13.17 -0.08
CA VAL A 827 23.37 -14.58 -0.05
C VAL A 827 24.59 -14.77 0.86
N LYS A 828 25.54 -13.82 0.84
CA LYS A 828 26.69 -13.84 1.75
C LYS A 828 26.26 -13.73 3.21
N GLU A 829 25.42 -12.74 3.52
CA GLU A 829 24.87 -12.57 4.87
C GLU A 829 24.06 -13.79 5.32
N LEU A 830 23.28 -14.39 4.41
CA LEU A 830 22.54 -15.62 4.67
C LEU A 830 23.47 -16.80 4.98
N THR A 831 24.63 -16.87 4.33
CA THR A 831 25.61 -17.93 4.55
C THR A 831 26.22 -17.84 5.94
N GLU A 832 26.65 -16.63 6.35
CA GLU A 832 27.20 -16.37 7.69
C GLU A 832 26.18 -16.71 8.78
N LYS A 833 24.93 -16.28 8.60
CA LYS A 833 23.85 -16.56 9.57
C LYS A 833 23.34 -18.00 9.54
N ALA A 834 23.67 -18.76 8.50
CA ALA A 834 23.29 -20.17 8.37
C ALA A 834 24.27 -21.12 9.07
N GLU A 835 25.49 -20.69 9.40
CA GLU A 835 26.50 -21.54 10.06
C GLU A 835 25.98 -22.26 11.31
N PRO A 836 25.26 -21.61 12.25
CA PRO A 836 24.74 -22.28 13.43
C PRO A 836 23.72 -23.39 13.10
N LEU A 837 22.90 -23.17 12.07
CA LEU A 837 21.88 -24.15 11.64
C LEU A 837 22.51 -25.38 10.98
N ILE A 838 23.64 -25.20 10.29
CA ILE A 838 24.39 -26.28 9.67
C ILE A 838 25.10 -27.11 10.75
N ALA A 839 25.77 -26.45 11.70
CA ALA A 839 26.44 -27.11 12.82
C ALA A 839 25.46 -27.91 13.70
N GLU A 840 24.27 -27.36 13.99
CA GLU A 840 23.22 -28.07 14.71
C GLU A 840 22.82 -29.37 14.00
N GLN A 841 22.70 -29.33 12.66
CA GLN A 841 22.30 -30.49 11.87
C GLN A 841 23.36 -31.61 11.85
N GLU A 842 24.65 -31.25 11.88
CA GLU A 842 25.77 -32.21 11.99
C GLU A 842 25.82 -32.85 13.38
N ALA A 843 25.71 -32.05 14.44
CA ALA A 843 25.66 -32.54 15.83
C ALA A 843 24.46 -33.48 16.08
N VAL A 844 23.29 -33.19 15.49
CA VAL A 844 22.11 -34.08 15.58
C VAL A 844 22.39 -35.45 14.95
N LYS A 845 23.15 -35.51 13.85
CA LYS A 845 23.50 -36.79 13.20
C LYS A 845 24.43 -37.63 14.09
N GLU A 846 25.45 -37.01 14.68
CA GLU A 846 26.36 -37.68 15.63
C GLU A 846 25.61 -38.22 16.84
N LYS A 847 24.73 -37.40 17.43
CA LYS A 847 23.88 -37.81 18.55
C LYS A 847 23.03 -39.04 18.23
N ILE A 848 22.36 -39.07 17.09
CA ILE A 848 21.55 -40.24 16.67
C ILE A 848 22.42 -41.49 16.54
N LEU A 849 23.63 -41.35 15.99
CA LEU A 849 24.56 -42.46 15.79
C LEU A 849 25.06 -43.04 17.12
N LEU A 850 25.46 -42.17 18.06
CA LEU A 850 25.93 -42.58 19.39
C LEU A 850 24.77 -43.11 20.26
N ASP A 851 23.58 -42.52 20.21
CA ASP A 851 22.38 -43.06 20.88
C ASP A 851 22.07 -44.48 20.39
N ARG A 852 22.22 -44.74 19.09
CA ARG A 852 22.07 -46.08 18.54
C ARG A 852 23.15 -47.01 19.06
N PHE A 853 24.41 -46.57 19.05
CA PHE A 853 25.54 -47.35 19.57
C PHE A 853 25.33 -47.75 21.03
N MET A 854 24.96 -46.79 21.89
CA MET A 854 24.66 -47.01 23.30
C MET A 854 23.52 -48.02 23.50
N LYS A 855 22.44 -47.90 22.72
CA LYS A 855 21.32 -48.85 22.79
C LYS A 855 21.73 -50.28 22.41
N GLU A 856 22.57 -50.43 21.39
CA GLU A 856 23.08 -51.75 20.97
C GLU A 856 24.05 -52.32 22.00
N VAL A 857 24.92 -51.51 22.60
CA VAL A 857 25.83 -51.96 23.67
C VAL A 857 25.05 -52.41 24.91
N VAL A 858 24.05 -51.64 25.37
CA VAL A 858 23.23 -51.99 26.56
C VAL A 858 22.41 -53.25 26.35
N LYS A 859 21.93 -53.50 25.13
CA LYS A 859 21.13 -54.69 24.80
C LYS A 859 21.96 -55.92 24.47
N ASP A 860 23.29 -55.83 24.58
CA ASP A 860 24.22 -56.84 24.12
C ASP A 860 23.94 -57.24 22.64
N GLY A 861 23.65 -56.21 21.84
CA GLY A 861 23.24 -56.30 20.44
C GLY A 861 24.40 -56.27 19.46
N LEU A 862 24.18 -55.66 18.30
CA LEU A 862 25.13 -55.61 17.18
C LEU A 862 26.13 -54.44 17.31
N ALA A 863 26.71 -54.27 18.50
CA ALA A 863 27.80 -53.34 18.74
C ALA A 863 28.85 -53.97 19.64
N THR A 864 30.11 -53.58 19.43
CA THR A 864 31.26 -53.94 20.27
C THR A 864 32.11 -52.71 20.52
N TYR A 865 32.89 -52.72 21.59
CA TYR A 865 33.69 -51.58 22.03
C TYR A 865 34.96 -52.06 22.72
N GLY A 866 35.96 -51.19 22.77
CA GLY A 866 37.28 -51.57 23.26
C GLY A 866 38.18 -52.06 22.12
N GLU A 867 39.47 -51.79 22.29
CA GLU A 867 40.45 -52.00 21.22
C GLU A 867 40.57 -53.46 20.78
N LYS A 868 40.63 -54.39 21.74
CA LYS A 868 40.87 -55.81 21.45
C LYS A 868 39.67 -56.41 20.74
N GLU A 869 38.48 -56.16 21.27
CA GLU A 869 37.22 -56.70 20.79
C GLU A 869 36.86 -56.12 19.41
N VAL A 870 37.09 -54.83 19.19
CA VAL A 870 36.88 -54.18 17.90
C VAL A 870 37.90 -54.67 16.87
N ARG A 871 39.17 -54.87 17.26
CA ARG A 871 40.21 -55.42 16.37
C ARG A 871 39.89 -56.86 15.95
N GLU A 872 39.54 -57.73 16.89
CA GLU A 872 39.14 -59.12 16.57
C GLU A 872 37.93 -59.17 15.63
N ALA A 873 36.95 -58.27 15.85
CA ALA A 873 35.80 -58.13 14.96
C ALA A 873 36.18 -57.60 13.57
N LEU A 874 37.13 -56.66 13.46
CA LEU A 874 37.66 -56.16 12.19
C LEU A 874 38.44 -57.24 11.44
N GLU A 875 39.31 -57.99 12.13
CA GLU A 875 40.10 -59.09 11.54
C GLU A 875 39.20 -60.18 10.98
N SER A 876 38.14 -60.53 11.73
CA SER A 876 37.09 -61.49 11.36
C SER A 876 36.06 -60.93 10.36
N ASN A 877 36.22 -59.68 9.89
CA ASN A 877 35.34 -58.99 8.94
C ASN A 877 33.85 -58.91 9.38
N LYS A 878 33.61 -58.90 10.70
CA LYS A 878 32.26 -58.80 11.29
C LYS A 878 31.77 -57.35 11.41
N VAL A 879 32.65 -56.36 11.25
CA VAL A 879 32.30 -54.95 11.44
C VAL A 879 31.55 -54.36 10.23
N GLU A 880 30.45 -53.68 10.50
CA GLU A 880 29.71 -52.86 9.54
C GLU A 880 30.31 -51.45 9.47
N THR A 881 30.45 -50.79 10.62
CA THR A 881 30.95 -49.42 10.75
C THR A 881 31.84 -49.31 11.98
N LEU A 882 33.06 -48.80 11.80
CA LEU A 882 34.01 -48.48 12.86
C LEU A 882 33.77 -47.04 13.34
N LEU A 883 33.69 -46.84 14.66
CA LEU A 883 33.55 -45.55 15.32
C LEU A 883 34.85 -45.23 16.06
N LEU A 884 35.48 -44.12 15.73
CA LEU A 884 36.71 -43.65 16.40
C LEU A 884 36.51 -42.22 16.88
N SER A 885 36.95 -41.93 18.10
CA SER A 885 36.97 -40.55 18.60
C SER A 885 38.19 -39.80 18.05
N GLU A 886 38.00 -38.53 17.68
CA GLU A 886 39.09 -37.63 17.29
C GLU A 886 40.13 -37.42 18.42
N GLY A 887 39.72 -37.59 19.69
CA GLY A 887 40.61 -37.47 20.85
C GLY A 887 41.47 -38.71 21.14
N LEU A 888 41.45 -39.75 20.29
CA LEU A 888 42.15 -41.02 20.52
C LEU A 888 43.66 -40.90 20.29
N SER A 889 44.43 -40.65 21.36
CA SER A 889 45.90 -40.48 21.32
C SER A 889 46.71 -41.70 21.81
N ILE A 890 46.10 -42.89 21.80
CA ILE A 890 46.70 -44.12 22.30
C ILE A 890 47.68 -44.71 21.27
N LYS A 891 48.88 -45.10 21.71
CA LYS A 891 49.90 -45.77 20.87
C LYS A 891 49.98 -47.27 21.15
N ARG A 892 50.16 -48.07 20.10
CA ARG A 892 50.45 -49.51 20.18
C ARG A 892 51.91 -49.74 19.82
N TYR A 893 52.59 -50.54 20.63
CA TYR A 893 53.98 -50.93 20.39
C TYR A 893 54.07 -52.43 20.08
N THR A 894 55.09 -52.79 19.30
CA THR A 894 55.54 -54.18 19.11
C THR A 894 56.97 -54.27 19.61
N ALA A 895 57.22 -55.13 20.59
CA ALA A 895 58.54 -55.36 21.16
C ALA A 895 59.05 -56.77 20.85
N GLU A 896 60.33 -56.89 20.56
CA GLU A 896 61.02 -58.14 20.24
C GLU A 896 62.09 -58.43 21.28
N CYS A 897 62.17 -59.68 21.74
CA CYS A 897 63.26 -60.13 22.60
C CYS A 897 64.51 -60.43 21.76
N PRO A 898 65.63 -59.71 21.93
CA PRO A 898 66.85 -59.96 21.16
C PRO A 898 67.45 -61.35 21.42
N ASN A 899 67.13 -61.96 22.57
CA ASN A 899 67.75 -63.22 23.01
C ASN A 899 67.04 -64.47 22.45
N CYS A 900 65.76 -64.37 22.11
CA CYS A 900 64.99 -65.52 21.60
C CYS A 900 64.08 -65.21 20.40
N GLY A 901 64.05 -63.96 19.91
CA GLY A 901 63.27 -63.53 18.75
C GLY A 901 61.75 -63.44 18.97
N LYS A 902 61.25 -63.67 20.19
CA LYS A 902 59.79 -63.62 20.48
C LYS A 902 59.29 -62.17 20.40
N ARG A 903 58.22 -61.93 19.63
CA ARG A 903 57.56 -60.62 19.47
C ARG A 903 56.26 -60.54 20.29
N VAL A 904 56.03 -59.41 20.97
CA VAL A 904 54.81 -59.13 21.73
C VAL A 904 54.34 -57.71 21.39
N SER A 905 53.05 -57.57 21.08
CA SER A 905 52.41 -56.27 20.87
C SER A 905 51.50 -55.90 22.04
N GLY A 906 51.50 -54.64 22.43
CA GLY A 906 50.74 -54.14 23.59
C GLY A 906 50.35 -52.68 23.46
N ILE A 907 49.45 -52.24 24.36
CA ILE A 907 48.92 -50.88 24.43
C ILE A 907 49.16 -50.37 25.85
N ALA A 908 49.99 -49.34 25.97
CA ALA A 908 50.48 -48.73 27.22
C ALA A 908 51.38 -49.61 28.14
N GLY A 909 52.51 -49.05 28.58
CA GLY A 909 53.52 -49.68 29.46
C GLY A 909 54.71 -50.29 28.70
N GLU A 910 55.95 -50.13 29.19
CA GLU A 910 57.12 -50.80 28.59
C GLU A 910 57.13 -52.30 28.97
N PRO A 911 57.27 -53.23 28.01
CA PRO A 911 57.38 -54.65 28.32
C PRO A 911 58.75 -54.93 28.96
N ASP A 912 58.78 -55.21 30.26
CA ASP A 912 60.05 -55.18 30.99
C ASP A 912 60.89 -56.48 30.86
N ARG A 913 60.24 -57.66 30.74
CA ARG A 913 60.95 -58.96 30.66
C ARG A 913 60.26 -60.00 29.78
N CYS A 914 61.04 -60.67 28.93
CA CYS A 914 60.64 -61.87 28.20
C CYS A 914 60.77 -63.11 29.10
N GLU A 915 59.98 -64.16 28.85
CA GLU A 915 59.98 -65.42 29.62
C GLU A 915 61.36 -66.12 29.65
N CYS A 916 62.26 -65.80 28.72
CA CYS A 916 63.65 -66.29 28.69
C CYS A 916 64.63 -65.45 29.53
N GLY A 917 64.13 -64.48 30.33
CA GLY A 917 64.92 -63.60 31.18
C GLY A 917 65.52 -62.36 30.50
N GLY A 918 65.41 -62.24 29.17
CA GLY A 918 65.91 -61.09 28.40
C GLY A 918 64.96 -59.87 28.42
N ARG A 919 65.52 -58.64 28.39
CA ARG A 919 64.74 -57.40 28.22
C ARG A 919 64.17 -57.32 26.80
N MET A 920 62.88 -56.99 26.70
CA MET A 920 62.20 -56.78 25.43
C MET A 920 62.54 -55.39 24.88
N LYS A 921 62.74 -55.26 23.57
CA LYS A 921 63.03 -53.97 22.92
C LYS A 921 61.90 -53.61 21.96
N VAL A 922 61.32 -52.42 22.09
CA VAL A 922 60.31 -51.91 21.14
C VAL A 922 60.95 -51.75 19.76
N VAL A 923 60.34 -52.36 18.75
CA VAL A 923 60.80 -52.36 17.35
C VAL A 923 59.87 -51.51 16.46
N GLU A 924 58.60 -51.40 16.82
CA GLU A 924 57.61 -50.63 16.07
C GLU A 924 56.62 -49.96 17.02
N GLU A 925 56.25 -48.70 16.76
CA GLU A 925 55.24 -47.93 17.49
C GLU A 925 54.34 -47.20 16.49
N LYS A 926 53.01 -47.35 16.62
CA LYS A 926 52.00 -46.75 15.74
C LYS A 926 50.83 -46.19 16.54
N GLU A 927 50.17 -45.16 16.04
CA GLU A 927 48.92 -44.66 16.62
C GLU A 927 47.80 -45.68 16.40
N LEU A 928 47.04 -45.94 17.47
CA LEU A 928 46.01 -46.96 17.44
C LEU A 928 44.86 -46.60 16.49
N ALA A 929 44.53 -45.30 16.39
CA ALA A 929 43.52 -44.80 15.46
C ALA A 929 43.89 -45.14 14.01
N ASP A 930 45.11 -44.77 13.60
CA ASP A 930 45.62 -45.02 12.26
C ASP A 930 45.66 -46.52 11.92
N GLU A 931 46.12 -47.35 12.85
CA GLU A 931 46.19 -48.80 12.65
C GLU A 931 44.81 -49.43 12.45
N LEU A 932 43.81 -49.01 13.25
CA LEU A 932 42.43 -49.50 13.11
C LEU A 932 41.76 -48.99 11.83
N ILE A 933 42.07 -47.76 11.39
CA ILE A 933 41.62 -47.21 10.10
C ILE A 933 42.21 -48.00 8.95
N GLU A 934 43.52 -48.27 8.95
CA GLU A 934 44.18 -49.08 7.92
C GLU A 934 43.57 -50.49 7.84
N LEU A 935 43.33 -51.11 9.01
CA LEU A 935 42.69 -52.42 9.09
C LEU A 935 41.26 -52.39 8.54
N ALA A 936 40.46 -51.38 8.89
CA ALA A 936 39.11 -51.18 8.37
C ALA A 936 39.08 -50.90 6.86
N GLU A 937 39.98 -50.05 6.36
CA GLU A 937 40.14 -49.75 4.93
C GLU A 937 40.48 -51.03 4.14
N SER A 938 41.39 -51.87 4.66
CA SER A 938 41.76 -53.15 4.01
C SER A 938 40.60 -54.14 3.88
N LYS A 939 39.58 -54.02 4.74
CA LYS A 939 38.39 -54.88 4.78
C LYS A 939 37.16 -54.22 4.13
N GLY A 940 37.29 -52.98 3.62
CA GLY A 940 36.18 -52.22 3.04
C GLY A 940 35.10 -51.81 4.05
N VAL A 941 35.49 -51.64 5.32
CA VAL A 941 34.62 -51.22 6.42
C VAL A 941 34.51 -49.70 6.45
N LYS A 942 33.30 -49.18 6.72
CA LYS A 942 33.05 -47.75 6.83
C LYS A 942 33.61 -47.21 8.16
N VAL A 943 34.33 -46.10 8.14
CA VAL A 943 34.83 -45.43 9.35
C VAL A 943 34.07 -44.11 9.55
N GLU A 944 33.58 -43.87 10.76
CA GLU A 944 33.01 -42.58 11.19
C GLU A 944 33.85 -42.03 12.35
N MET A 945 34.32 -40.79 12.20
CA MET A 945 35.01 -40.05 13.27
C MET A 945 33.97 -39.34 14.14
N ILE A 946 34.19 -39.35 15.46
CA ILE A 946 33.30 -38.75 16.45
C ILE A 946 34.05 -37.59 17.13
N SER A 947 33.51 -36.38 16.96
CA SER A 947 34.04 -35.16 17.58
C SER A 947 33.90 -35.19 19.09
N THR A 948 34.85 -34.58 19.81
CA THR A 948 34.78 -34.38 21.27
C THR A 948 33.97 -33.16 21.69
N ASP A 949 33.53 -32.34 20.75
CA ASP A 949 32.83 -31.07 21.02
C ASP A 949 31.35 -31.27 21.39
N THR A 950 30.78 -32.44 21.11
CA THR A 950 29.44 -32.84 21.54
C THR A 950 29.49 -33.52 22.91
N ALA A 951 28.42 -33.38 23.71
CA ALA A 951 28.34 -34.02 25.03
C ALA A 951 28.45 -35.55 24.90
N GLU A 952 27.73 -36.12 23.93
CA GLU A 952 27.72 -37.55 23.62
C GLU A 952 29.09 -38.03 23.10
N GLY A 953 29.78 -37.23 22.28
CA GLY A 953 31.12 -37.56 21.78
C GLY A 953 32.19 -37.55 22.87
N SER A 954 32.09 -36.61 23.83
CA SER A 954 32.92 -36.59 25.03
C SER A 954 32.70 -37.83 25.90
N GLU A 955 31.43 -38.23 26.11
CA GLU A 955 31.08 -39.47 26.81
C GLU A 955 31.62 -40.72 26.09
N PHE A 956 31.60 -40.74 24.75
CA PHE A 956 32.15 -41.85 23.98
C PHE A 956 33.66 -42.03 24.21
N LEU A 957 34.42 -40.93 24.25
CA LEU A 957 35.85 -40.97 24.56
C LEU A 957 36.12 -41.42 26.01
N GLN A 958 35.40 -40.87 26.99
CA GLN A 958 35.62 -41.16 28.41
C GLN A 958 35.15 -42.57 28.81
N GLY A 959 33.97 -42.98 28.33
CA GLY A 959 33.33 -44.25 28.71
C GLY A 959 33.87 -45.45 27.93
N PHE A 960 34.15 -45.30 26.64
CA PHE A 960 34.54 -46.41 25.75
C PHE A 960 35.98 -46.28 25.23
N LYS A 961 36.77 -45.38 25.82
CA LYS A 961 38.15 -45.07 25.40
C LYS A 961 38.25 -44.69 23.92
N GLY A 962 37.17 -44.15 23.34
CA GLY A 962 37.14 -43.65 21.97
C GLY A 962 37.18 -44.70 20.85
N VAL A 963 36.96 -45.99 21.15
CA VAL A 963 36.97 -47.08 20.15
C VAL A 963 35.69 -47.93 20.26
N GLY A 964 34.90 -47.94 19.18
CA GLY A 964 33.66 -48.70 19.09
C GLY A 964 33.36 -49.16 17.67
N ALA A 965 32.48 -50.14 17.51
CA ALA A 965 32.08 -50.63 16.19
C ALA A 965 30.66 -51.20 16.19
N PHE A 966 29.94 -51.00 15.09
CA PHE A 966 28.72 -51.75 14.77
C PHE A 966 29.09 -53.05 14.05
N LEU A 967 28.43 -54.14 14.43
CA LEU A 967 28.63 -55.46 13.85
C LEU A 967 27.54 -55.78 12.82
N ARG A 968 27.90 -56.47 11.74
CA ARG A 968 26.93 -57.02 10.76
C ARG A 968 26.17 -58.20 11.34
N TYR A 969 26.86 -59.00 12.16
CA TYR A 969 26.37 -60.19 12.86
C TYR A 969 27.32 -60.50 14.04
N ARG A 970 26.84 -61.24 15.04
CA ARG A 970 27.66 -61.74 16.15
C ARG A 970 28.32 -63.06 15.81
#